data_AF-A0A9D9PY74-F1
#
_entry.id   AF-A0A9D9PY74-F1
#
_cell.length_a   1.000
_cell.length_b   1.000
_cell.length_c   1.000
_cell.angle_alpha   90.00
_cell.angle_beta   90.00
_cell.angle_gamma   90.00
#
_symmetry.space_group_name_H-M   'P 1'
#
loop_
_entity.id
_entity.type
_entity.pdbx_description
1 polymer ?
#
loop_
_entity_poly.entity_id
_entity_poly.type
_entity_poly.pdbx_seq_one_letter_code
_entity_poly.pdbx_strand_id
1 'polypeptide(L)'
;MHRLLCLLTVALSLGLLAAETAKWSVDPLDNDLGWVLRSDGEPQLEASKVPIFPMIAENNRIRKTFDLSVLPEGALEQVKAVSLRVFCMIADQSVAVRKLPATNGLTEEWSLTANGRRQVASTSDSRLPRIRKWTDFSLPAEVLKDGKVVVELQKLASKTNDDFFYVGLDKRLEVAHTECTTNSGVKYNTDWGEAMMRLVLWKDLNELSCDFTIANQHQVTLENGAVFADKSLHFDGLKSKAVLKDSGSFNVTPAGLTMIAIVCPRNNPEDSPKLDNNMMVACKPGSWFLGRTGKSYNMSLCTENTRWNKALIEGEYPELDSWMHLALVFEHVNETAQGNVGYNVYIYCNGELQAKTFFHNLKPDVSADDIILGQGDWDGYGFQGDMASVSFCKRALTEAEIGKLAAACPLISHLPPGYCELSEQVTSSLDKLQATAISPEGRWLSGALKRSFETGFDQAKQEKVLDAATKIMKTQQDAAAFAQAWNQAQDGFEMAESNGNLRLVVKGGSAQTSPVAGLFSAITKAEVLAGRGPGWSLRLGGSLVHDYAPNIRYTVSQLRREGDASVFAVDWERKGAFRCHSDFRFCGGRLEQTLSVENLDGNRLLREVIFPRVAVAKLPGASDELVYPLFSGVTRKNPTAGVGLAGGYPSARTAMQFIGYYDSEDNGVYLALEATDGASKFCSVTGRTGYLRYEWTNYVGFKHGAKGGNGFTLAGKAVLESYKGDWFGASQIYKNFLAKECDWYVKDEALPRLDTPQWYRDNLLWMASSAEEPNSLLYLRKFYEVPYAIWWCWWENVPKGAQPPIIEPTEASSKWTKLLTKAGICIHPYINGRLWGFSERPTGAYDRTDEEGAKRLAVQCENGKIFTESYGHPHAVMCPGCAEWREVMLKDTKVIVDMGGNGAYYDQLPCASPQPCFNPDHGHDMADPVAWVKGYRQFL
;
A
#
# COMPACT_ATOMS: atom_id res chain seq x y z
N MET A 1 34.05 -39.95 -32.03
CA MET A 1 34.25 -39.76 -30.57
C MET A 1 33.36 -38.70 -29.91
N HIS A 2 32.56 -37.89 -30.63
CA HIS A 2 31.60 -36.95 -30.00
C HIS A 2 30.13 -37.41 -29.98
N ARG A 3 29.81 -38.56 -30.58
CA ARG A 3 28.47 -39.19 -30.47
C ARG A 3 28.38 -40.33 -29.46
N LEU A 4 29.51 -40.74 -28.86
CA LEU A 4 29.55 -41.74 -27.79
C LEU A 4 29.48 -41.13 -26.38
N LEU A 5 29.76 -39.82 -26.25
CA LEU A 5 29.72 -39.13 -24.95
C LEU A 5 28.30 -38.69 -24.55
N CYS A 6 27.43 -38.34 -25.51
CA CYS A 6 26.03 -37.96 -25.22
C CYS A 6 25.12 -39.15 -24.86
N LEU A 7 25.48 -40.38 -25.26
CA LEU A 7 24.73 -41.58 -24.88
C LEU A 7 25.11 -42.11 -23.49
N LEU A 8 26.28 -41.73 -22.96
CA LEU A 8 26.69 -42.04 -21.58
C LEU A 8 26.25 -41.00 -20.55
N THR A 9 25.88 -39.77 -20.95
CA THR A 9 25.31 -38.77 -20.03
C THR A 9 23.79 -38.86 -19.90
N VAL A 10 23.09 -39.43 -20.90
CA VAL A 10 21.63 -39.65 -20.82
C VAL A 10 21.28 -40.99 -20.16
N ALA A 11 22.24 -41.92 -20.02
CA ALA A 11 22.07 -43.18 -19.29
C ALA A 11 22.40 -43.09 -17.79
N LEU A 12 22.91 -41.95 -17.30
CA LEU A 12 23.27 -41.72 -15.89
C LEU A 12 22.30 -40.78 -15.14
N SER A 13 21.23 -40.30 -15.78
CA SER A 13 20.15 -39.52 -15.15
C SER A 13 18.81 -40.27 -15.08
N LEU A 14 18.80 -41.56 -15.39
CA LEU A 14 17.73 -42.51 -15.07
C LEU A 14 18.20 -43.51 -14.00
N GLY A 15 19.00 -43.01 -13.05
CA GLY A 15 19.08 -43.65 -11.75
C GLY A 15 17.67 -43.65 -11.15
N LEU A 16 17.17 -44.84 -10.81
CA LEU A 16 16.16 -44.96 -9.77
C LEU A 16 16.68 -44.18 -8.55
N LEU A 17 16.29 -42.91 -8.43
CA LEU A 17 16.33 -42.19 -7.17
C LEU A 17 15.37 -42.99 -6.29
N ALA A 18 15.92 -43.83 -5.42
CA ALA A 18 15.17 -44.30 -4.27
C ALA A 18 14.61 -43.05 -3.60
N ALA A 19 13.28 -42.99 -3.42
CA ALA A 19 12.67 -41.90 -2.70
C ALA A 19 13.38 -41.77 -1.36
N GLU A 20 13.90 -40.57 -1.03
CA GLU A 20 14.50 -40.36 0.27
C GLU A 20 13.42 -40.54 1.35
N THR A 21 13.72 -41.32 2.38
CA THR A 21 12.83 -41.47 3.54
C THR A 21 12.66 -40.12 4.22
N ALA A 22 11.42 -39.77 4.59
CA ALA A 22 11.10 -38.53 5.29
C ALA A 22 11.93 -38.41 6.59
N LYS A 23 12.57 -37.25 6.78
CA LYS A 23 13.41 -36.94 7.94
C LYS A 23 12.92 -35.65 8.58
N TRP A 24 13.10 -35.54 9.89
CA TRP A 24 12.82 -34.29 10.60
C TRP A 24 13.78 -33.18 10.20
N SER A 25 13.20 -32.01 9.99
CA SER A 25 13.86 -30.74 9.81
C SER A 25 13.23 -29.72 10.75
N VAL A 26 14.08 -28.86 11.32
CA VAL A 26 13.65 -27.76 12.18
C VAL A 26 14.08 -26.47 11.50
N ASP A 27 13.10 -25.71 11.02
CA ASP A 27 13.33 -24.40 10.42
C ASP A 27 13.05 -23.30 11.45
N PRO A 28 13.88 -22.26 11.56
CA PRO A 28 13.54 -21.07 12.34
C PRO A 28 12.39 -20.31 11.67
N LEU A 29 11.50 -19.71 12.47
CA LEU A 29 10.53 -18.72 11.99
C LEU A 29 11.20 -17.35 11.85
N ASP A 30 10.70 -16.53 10.91
CA ASP A 30 11.16 -15.15 10.71
C ASP A 30 11.15 -14.35 12.01
N ASN A 31 12.12 -13.44 12.17
CA ASN A 31 12.25 -12.54 13.32
C ASN A 31 12.36 -13.26 14.69
N ASP A 32 12.89 -14.48 14.71
CA ASP A 32 13.08 -15.29 15.92
C ASP A 32 11.76 -15.59 16.67
N LEU A 33 10.64 -15.69 15.94
CA LEU A 33 9.32 -15.94 16.53
C LEU A 33 9.13 -17.39 17.03
N GLY A 34 10.04 -18.31 16.69
CA GLY A 34 9.95 -19.71 17.08
C GLY A 34 10.52 -20.68 16.04
N TRP A 35 9.96 -21.90 15.99
CA TRP A 35 10.44 -22.99 15.15
C TRP A 35 9.31 -23.72 14.43
N VAL A 36 9.61 -24.27 13.26
CA VAL A 36 8.74 -25.18 12.52
C VAL A 36 9.42 -26.54 12.44
N LEU A 37 8.80 -27.54 13.06
CA LEU A 37 9.21 -28.93 12.96
C LEU A 37 8.40 -29.61 11.83
N ARG A 38 9.10 -30.10 10.81
CA ARG A 38 8.49 -30.74 9.63
C ARG A 38 9.26 -31.97 9.19
N SER A 39 8.57 -32.83 8.44
CA SER A 39 9.15 -33.99 7.74
C SER A 39 8.80 -34.04 6.25
N ASP A 40 8.08 -33.01 5.77
CA ASP A 40 7.69 -32.80 4.37
C ASP A 40 8.57 -31.76 3.67
N GLY A 41 8.70 -31.85 2.34
CA GLY A 41 9.37 -30.83 1.54
C GLY A 41 8.42 -29.70 1.12
N GLU A 42 8.95 -28.53 0.75
CA GLU A 42 8.12 -27.48 0.15
C GLU A 42 7.43 -27.97 -1.14
N PRO A 43 6.14 -27.67 -1.36
CA PRO A 43 5.46 -28.04 -2.59
C PRO A 43 6.06 -27.23 -3.74
N GLN A 44 6.74 -27.90 -4.67
CA GLN A 44 7.21 -27.29 -5.92
C GLN A 44 6.15 -27.31 -7.04
N LEU A 45 4.97 -27.85 -6.73
CA LEU A 45 3.81 -27.92 -7.62
C LEU A 45 2.84 -26.79 -7.28
N GLU A 46 2.07 -26.35 -8.27
CA GLU A 46 0.88 -25.53 -8.03
C GLU A 46 -0.01 -26.20 -6.97
N ALA A 47 -0.57 -25.41 -6.05
CA ALA A 47 -1.32 -25.93 -4.91
C ALA A 47 -2.43 -26.93 -5.30
N SER A 48 -3.10 -26.71 -6.44
CA SER A 48 -4.15 -27.57 -7.00
C SER A 48 -3.67 -28.95 -7.47
N LYS A 49 -2.36 -29.16 -7.64
CA LYS A 49 -1.73 -30.40 -8.11
C LYS A 49 -1.13 -31.25 -6.98
N VAL A 50 -1.08 -30.72 -5.75
CA VAL A 50 -0.57 -31.45 -4.57
C VAL A 50 -1.47 -32.65 -4.26
N PRO A 51 -0.95 -33.89 -4.14
CA PRO A 51 -1.73 -35.06 -3.76
C PRO A 51 -2.42 -34.89 -2.39
N ILE A 52 -3.55 -35.56 -2.19
CA ILE A 52 -4.38 -35.39 -0.99
C ILE A 52 -4.90 -36.72 -0.44
N PHE A 53 -5.03 -36.80 0.88
CA PHE A 53 -5.79 -37.80 1.61
C PHE A 53 -7.22 -37.30 1.84
N PRO A 54 -8.25 -37.95 1.27
CA PRO A 54 -9.64 -37.55 1.46
C PRO A 54 -10.21 -38.17 2.74
N MET A 55 -10.58 -37.32 3.69
CA MET A 55 -11.34 -37.71 4.88
C MET A 55 -12.83 -37.47 4.62
N ILE A 56 -13.52 -38.53 4.22
CA ILE A 56 -14.92 -38.48 3.76
C ILE A 56 -15.92 -38.98 4.81
N ALA A 57 -15.48 -39.81 5.75
CA ALA A 57 -16.32 -40.37 6.80
C ALA A 57 -15.47 -40.76 8.03
N GLU A 58 -16.13 -41.24 9.09
CA GLU A 58 -15.50 -41.51 10.40
C GLU A 58 -14.40 -42.57 10.42
N ASN A 59 -14.38 -43.43 9.41
CA ASN A 59 -13.39 -44.45 9.16
C ASN A 59 -12.11 -43.90 8.51
N ASN A 60 -12.11 -42.66 8.03
CA ASN A 60 -10.93 -42.00 7.49
C ASN A 60 -10.18 -41.24 8.59
N ARG A 61 -8.96 -41.66 8.89
CA ARG A 61 -8.09 -40.99 9.85
C ARG A 61 -6.68 -40.89 9.31
N ILE A 62 -6.03 -39.79 9.62
CA ILE A 62 -4.62 -39.58 9.33
C ILE A 62 -3.92 -39.15 10.61
N ARG A 63 -2.84 -39.83 10.92
CA ARG A 63 -2.05 -39.65 12.14
C ARG A 63 -0.62 -39.32 11.78
N LYS A 64 -0.01 -38.39 12.50
CA LYS A 64 1.42 -38.07 12.38
C LYS A 64 2.07 -38.01 13.76
N THR A 65 3.26 -38.58 13.89
CA THR A 65 4.02 -38.59 15.15
C THR A 65 5.23 -37.68 15.02
N PHE A 66 5.22 -36.52 15.68
CA PHE A 66 6.34 -35.58 15.75
C PHE A 66 7.36 -35.98 16.82
N ASP A 67 8.65 -35.97 16.46
CA ASP A 67 9.76 -36.21 17.37
C ASP A 67 10.33 -34.88 17.87
N LEU A 68 10.18 -34.57 19.15
CA LEU A 68 10.66 -33.30 19.72
C LEU A 68 12.16 -33.34 20.04
N SER A 69 12.80 -34.51 20.03
CA SER A 69 14.24 -34.63 20.36
C SER A 69 15.16 -33.96 19.35
N VAL A 70 14.64 -33.64 18.16
CA VAL A 70 15.36 -32.96 17.08
C VAL A 70 15.39 -31.43 17.23
N LEU A 71 14.67 -30.88 18.21
CA LEU A 71 14.67 -29.45 18.49
C LEU A 71 15.99 -29.00 19.15
N PRO A 72 16.39 -27.73 18.99
CA PRO A 72 17.54 -27.18 19.70
C PRO A 72 17.40 -27.30 21.23
N GLU A 73 18.53 -27.45 21.91
CA GLU A 73 18.57 -27.48 23.38
C GLU A 73 17.95 -26.20 23.97
N GLY A 74 17.07 -26.35 24.98
CA GLY A 74 16.35 -25.23 25.59
C GLY A 74 15.22 -24.63 24.74
N ALA A 75 14.92 -25.16 23.55
CA ALA A 75 13.87 -24.61 22.69
C ALA A 75 12.48 -24.70 23.33
N LEU A 76 12.14 -25.85 23.93
CA LEU A 76 10.84 -26.08 24.56
C LEU A 76 10.55 -25.13 25.73
N GLU A 77 11.58 -24.69 26.45
CA GLU A 77 11.45 -23.73 27.56
C GLU A 77 11.04 -22.33 27.09
N GLN A 78 11.30 -22.01 25.81
CA GLN A 78 10.97 -20.73 25.20
C GLN A 78 9.58 -20.73 24.54
N VAL A 79 8.92 -21.89 24.41
CA VAL A 79 7.64 -22.02 23.71
C VAL A 79 6.49 -21.53 24.59
N LYS A 80 5.75 -20.54 24.11
CA LYS A 80 4.53 -20.01 24.74
C LYS A 80 3.24 -20.52 24.09
N ALA A 81 3.28 -20.90 22.81
CA ALA A 81 2.12 -21.44 22.11
C ALA A 81 2.54 -22.50 21.07
N VAL A 82 1.62 -23.41 20.76
CA VAL A 82 1.84 -24.50 19.80
C VAL A 82 0.71 -24.52 18.79
N SER A 83 1.04 -24.74 17.52
CA SER A 83 0.05 -24.93 16.46
C SER A 83 0.40 -26.14 15.59
N LEU A 84 -0.63 -26.85 15.14
CA LEU A 84 -0.53 -27.80 14.04
C LEU A 84 -0.83 -27.05 12.73
N ARG A 85 0.19 -26.90 11.88
CA ARG A 85 0.06 -26.35 10.54
C ARG A 85 -0.23 -27.47 9.55
N VAL A 86 -1.36 -27.42 8.86
CA VAL A 86 -1.81 -28.48 7.93
C VAL A 86 -2.01 -27.87 6.54
N PHE A 87 -1.46 -28.51 5.51
CA PHE A 87 -1.84 -28.17 4.14
C PHE A 87 -3.17 -28.85 3.83
N CYS A 88 -4.26 -28.10 3.74
CA CYS A 88 -5.60 -28.70 3.65
C CYS A 88 -6.55 -27.93 2.73
N MET A 89 -7.72 -28.54 2.51
CA MET A 89 -8.89 -27.95 1.84
C MET A 89 -10.16 -28.61 2.38
N ILE A 90 -11.25 -27.85 2.46
CA ILE A 90 -12.59 -28.37 2.76
C ILE A 90 -13.52 -28.11 1.56
N ALA A 91 -14.32 -29.12 1.18
CA ALA A 91 -15.28 -29.00 0.10
C ALA A 91 -16.66 -29.54 0.50
N ASP A 92 -17.70 -28.80 0.13
CA ASP A 92 -19.08 -29.28 0.17
C ASP A 92 -19.30 -30.13 -1.09
N GLN A 93 -19.60 -31.40 -0.89
CA GLN A 93 -19.84 -32.40 -1.92
C GLN A 93 -21.31 -32.84 -1.95
N SER A 94 -22.23 -32.09 -1.34
CA SER A 94 -23.65 -32.47 -1.25
C SER A 94 -24.34 -32.61 -2.61
N VAL A 95 -23.99 -31.77 -3.58
CA VAL A 95 -24.45 -31.92 -4.97
C VAL A 95 -23.89 -33.21 -5.59
N ALA A 96 -22.60 -33.49 -5.39
CA ALA A 96 -21.92 -34.61 -6.02
C ALA A 96 -22.34 -35.96 -5.41
N VAL A 97 -22.38 -36.04 -4.07
CA VAL A 97 -22.59 -37.24 -3.26
C VAL A 97 -24.07 -37.50 -3.01
N ARG A 98 -24.85 -36.48 -2.64
CA ARG A 98 -26.27 -36.62 -2.27
C ARG A 98 -27.25 -36.22 -3.37
N LYS A 99 -26.75 -35.74 -4.51
CA LYS A 99 -27.55 -35.31 -5.66
C LYS A 99 -28.56 -34.20 -5.31
N LEU A 100 -28.19 -33.30 -4.39
CA LEU A 100 -29.00 -32.13 -4.08
C LEU A 100 -28.97 -31.12 -5.25
N PRO A 101 -30.05 -30.34 -5.47
CA PRO A 101 -30.11 -29.35 -6.54
C PRO A 101 -29.16 -28.16 -6.33
N ALA A 102 -28.68 -27.95 -5.10
CA ALA A 102 -27.67 -26.95 -4.73
C ALA A 102 -26.91 -27.44 -3.49
N THR A 103 -25.77 -26.81 -3.21
CA THR A 103 -24.95 -27.07 -2.00
C THR A 103 -25.75 -26.76 -0.72
N ASN A 104 -25.72 -27.65 0.28
CA ASN A 104 -26.37 -27.41 1.58
C ASN A 104 -25.47 -26.66 2.58
N GLY A 105 -24.25 -26.30 2.18
CA GLY A 105 -23.25 -25.70 3.05
C GLY A 105 -22.47 -26.75 3.82
N LEU A 106 -21.40 -26.31 4.49
CA LEU A 106 -20.64 -27.16 5.38
C LEU A 106 -21.39 -27.34 6.70
N THR A 107 -21.87 -28.54 6.97
CA THR A 107 -22.81 -28.84 8.06
C THR A 107 -22.31 -29.87 9.05
N GLU A 108 -21.10 -30.39 8.85
CA GLU A 108 -20.58 -31.52 9.62
C GLU A 108 -19.43 -31.15 10.57
N GLU A 109 -18.83 -32.17 11.19
CA GLU A 109 -17.76 -31.99 12.18
C GLU A 109 -16.52 -32.84 11.88
N TRP A 110 -15.38 -32.41 12.42
CA TRP A 110 -14.11 -33.12 12.41
C TRP A 110 -13.44 -32.96 13.77
N SER A 111 -12.45 -33.81 14.06
CA SER A 111 -11.66 -33.70 15.27
C SER A 111 -10.16 -33.72 15.01
N LEU A 112 -9.45 -32.93 15.82
CA LEU A 112 -8.01 -32.94 15.99
C LEU A 112 -7.69 -33.48 17.38
N THR A 113 -7.01 -34.61 17.45
CA THR A 113 -6.53 -35.19 18.71
C THR A 113 -5.01 -35.07 18.78
N ALA A 114 -4.47 -34.49 19.84
CA ALA A 114 -3.03 -34.40 20.09
C ALA A 114 -2.69 -34.99 21.47
N ASN A 115 -1.86 -36.02 21.54
CA ASN A 115 -1.53 -36.77 22.78
C ASN A 115 -2.77 -37.06 23.66
N GLY A 116 -3.84 -37.56 23.04
CA GLY A 116 -5.09 -37.90 23.73
C GLY A 116 -6.04 -36.72 24.03
N ARG A 117 -5.61 -35.46 23.82
CA ARG A 117 -6.47 -34.28 23.94
C ARG A 117 -7.21 -34.02 22.65
N ARG A 118 -8.53 -34.20 22.66
CA ARG A 118 -9.39 -34.09 21.47
C ARG A 118 -10.10 -32.74 21.41
N GLN A 119 -9.97 -32.06 20.29
CA GLN A 119 -10.74 -30.87 19.90
C GLN A 119 -11.70 -31.26 18.78
N VAL A 120 -12.95 -30.78 18.85
CA VAL A 120 -13.96 -30.97 17.80
C VAL A 120 -14.30 -29.61 17.21
N ALA A 121 -14.37 -29.52 15.89
CA ALA A 121 -14.70 -28.30 15.18
C ALA A 121 -15.68 -28.60 14.03
N SER A 122 -16.48 -27.60 13.69
CA SER A 122 -17.34 -27.67 12.50
C SER A 122 -16.48 -27.64 11.23
N THR A 123 -16.94 -28.30 10.18
CA THR A 123 -16.38 -28.14 8.83
C THR A 123 -16.56 -26.70 8.33
N SER A 124 -17.56 -25.96 8.83
CA SER A 124 -17.76 -24.54 8.54
C SER A 124 -16.76 -23.58 9.19
N ASP A 125 -15.80 -24.09 9.98
CA ASP A 125 -14.74 -23.29 10.59
C ASP A 125 -14.05 -22.40 9.54
N SER A 126 -14.07 -21.08 9.77
CA SER A 126 -13.58 -20.07 8.84
C SER A 126 -12.08 -20.20 8.52
N ARG A 127 -11.32 -20.90 9.36
CA ARG A 127 -9.90 -21.20 9.10
C ARG A 127 -9.71 -22.24 8.00
N LEU A 128 -10.69 -23.12 7.78
CA LEU A 128 -10.62 -24.17 6.76
C LEU A 128 -10.77 -23.57 5.35
N PRO A 129 -9.78 -23.78 4.47
CA PRO A 129 -9.78 -23.10 3.19
C PRO A 129 -10.55 -23.86 2.11
N ARG A 130 -11.20 -23.13 1.21
CA ARG A 130 -11.89 -23.69 0.02
C ARG A 130 -10.95 -24.05 -1.13
N ILE A 131 -9.71 -23.58 -1.03
CA ILE A 131 -8.59 -23.91 -1.92
C ILE A 131 -7.47 -24.52 -1.09
N ARG A 132 -6.62 -25.34 -1.70
CA ARG A 132 -5.50 -25.98 -0.98
C ARG A 132 -4.49 -24.93 -0.52
N LYS A 133 -4.27 -24.81 0.79
CA LYS A 133 -3.24 -23.93 1.39
C LYS A 133 -2.85 -24.43 2.79
N TRP A 134 -1.79 -23.86 3.35
CA TRP A 134 -1.41 -24.07 4.74
C TRP A 134 -2.38 -23.32 5.69
N THR A 135 -2.82 -24.01 6.76
CA THR A 135 -3.71 -23.49 7.80
C THR A 135 -3.22 -23.95 9.17
N ASP A 136 -3.23 -23.06 10.17
CA ASP A 136 -2.77 -23.34 11.53
C ASP A 136 -3.94 -23.61 12.49
N PHE A 137 -3.79 -24.65 13.31
CA PHE A 137 -4.74 -25.01 14.38
C PHE A 137 -4.03 -25.04 15.73
N SER A 138 -4.49 -24.26 16.70
CA SER A 138 -3.87 -24.20 18.03
C SER A 138 -3.93 -25.54 18.76
N LEU A 139 -2.82 -25.91 19.42
CA LEU A 139 -2.71 -27.06 20.30
C LEU A 139 -2.45 -26.60 21.74
N PRO A 140 -2.96 -27.33 22.77
CA PRO A 140 -2.60 -27.06 24.16
C PRO A 140 -1.10 -27.24 24.38
N ALA A 141 -0.44 -26.32 25.09
CA ALA A 141 1.01 -26.38 25.31
C ALA A 141 1.47 -27.68 26.01
N GLU A 142 0.58 -28.31 26.78
CA GLU A 142 0.90 -29.54 27.52
C GLU A 142 1.12 -30.76 26.63
N VAL A 143 0.79 -30.69 25.33
CA VAL A 143 1.13 -31.77 24.38
C VAL A 143 2.65 -31.93 24.22
N LEU A 144 3.45 -30.94 24.60
CA LEU A 144 4.91 -30.98 24.49
C LEU A 144 5.61 -31.83 25.58
N LYS A 145 4.89 -32.25 26.63
CA LYS A 145 5.50 -32.83 27.84
C LYS A 145 6.13 -34.22 27.65
N ASP A 146 5.68 -34.98 26.65
CA ASP A 146 6.02 -36.40 26.51
C ASP A 146 7.18 -36.66 25.53
N GLY A 147 7.93 -35.62 25.13
CA GLY A 147 9.05 -35.72 24.17
C GLY A 147 8.65 -36.09 22.73
N LYS A 148 7.37 -36.39 22.50
CA LYS A 148 6.75 -36.63 21.19
C LYS A 148 5.33 -36.05 21.16
N VAL A 149 4.88 -35.63 19.99
CA VAL A 149 3.49 -35.19 19.76
C VAL A 149 2.85 -36.07 18.70
N VAL A 150 1.85 -36.85 19.08
CA VAL A 150 1.04 -37.66 18.16
C VAL A 150 -0.23 -36.88 17.86
N VAL A 151 -0.40 -36.47 16.61
CA VAL A 151 -1.62 -35.82 16.12
C VAL A 151 -2.43 -36.78 15.27
N GLU A 152 -3.75 -36.76 15.43
CA GLU A 152 -4.72 -37.52 14.63
C GLU A 152 -5.83 -36.58 14.16
N LEU A 153 -6.03 -36.50 12.84
CA LEU A 153 -7.17 -35.86 12.22
C LEU A 153 -8.19 -36.92 11.83
N GLN A 154 -9.46 -36.67 12.16
CA GLN A 154 -10.56 -37.58 11.87
C GLN A 154 -11.81 -36.77 11.50
N LYS A 155 -12.53 -37.21 10.46
CA LYS A 155 -13.87 -36.71 10.17
C LYS A 155 -14.85 -37.38 11.14
N LEU A 156 -15.80 -36.66 11.74
CA LEU A 156 -16.76 -37.29 12.64
C LEU A 156 -17.93 -37.91 11.88
N ALA A 157 -18.61 -38.85 12.52
CA ALA A 157 -19.80 -39.49 11.96
C ALA A 157 -20.86 -38.44 11.63
N SER A 158 -21.29 -38.40 10.37
CA SER A 158 -22.40 -37.58 9.91
C SER A 158 -23.47 -38.47 9.27
N LYS A 159 -24.72 -38.02 9.31
CA LYS A 159 -25.81 -38.65 8.55
C LYS A 159 -25.67 -38.42 7.04
N THR A 160 -24.95 -37.38 6.65
CA THR A 160 -24.86 -36.91 5.26
C THR A 160 -23.55 -37.29 4.59
N ASN A 161 -22.44 -37.27 5.34
CA ASN A 161 -21.05 -37.49 4.89
C ASN A 161 -20.75 -36.78 3.56
N ASP A 162 -21.19 -35.52 3.46
CA ASP A 162 -21.09 -34.68 2.27
C ASP A 162 -20.04 -33.57 2.38
N ASP A 163 -19.37 -33.42 3.53
CA ASP A 163 -18.27 -32.47 3.69
C ASP A 163 -16.91 -33.16 3.66
N PHE A 164 -16.15 -32.99 2.57
CA PHE A 164 -14.88 -33.69 2.40
C PHE A 164 -13.73 -32.82 2.90
N PHE A 165 -13.02 -33.30 3.93
CA PHE A 165 -11.77 -32.69 4.40
C PHE A 165 -10.60 -33.36 3.69
N TYR A 166 -9.80 -32.58 2.97
CA TYR A 166 -8.60 -33.07 2.31
C TYR A 166 -7.32 -32.61 3.01
N VAL A 167 -6.41 -33.54 3.27
CA VAL A 167 -5.08 -33.27 3.83
C VAL A 167 -4.02 -33.50 2.75
N GLY A 168 -3.08 -32.58 2.59
CA GLY A 168 -1.99 -32.69 1.64
C GLY A 168 -1.03 -33.84 1.96
N LEU A 169 -0.53 -34.49 0.91
CA LEU A 169 0.44 -35.58 0.99
C LEU A 169 1.66 -35.26 0.14
N ASP A 170 2.85 -35.45 0.71
CA ASP A 170 4.11 -35.46 -0.03
C ASP A 170 4.42 -36.89 -0.46
N LYS A 171 4.20 -37.18 -1.76
CA LYS A 171 4.50 -38.48 -2.38
C LYS A 171 5.92 -38.58 -2.95
N ARG A 172 6.74 -37.53 -2.80
CA ARG A 172 8.13 -37.53 -3.28
C ARG A 172 9.08 -38.25 -2.31
N LEU A 173 8.66 -38.36 -1.05
CA LEU A 173 9.41 -38.98 0.03
C LEU A 173 8.82 -40.36 0.36
N GLU A 174 9.67 -41.28 0.79
CA GLU A 174 9.19 -42.50 1.44
C GLU A 174 8.65 -42.13 2.84
N VAL A 175 7.40 -42.51 3.08
CA VAL A 175 6.65 -42.28 4.31
C VAL A 175 7.39 -42.81 5.54
N ALA A 176 7.46 -42.01 6.61
CA ALA A 176 8.19 -42.41 7.83
C ALA A 176 7.47 -42.09 9.13
N HIS A 177 6.66 -41.02 9.15
CA HIS A 177 6.03 -40.52 10.38
C HIS A 177 4.51 -40.43 10.31
N THR A 178 3.94 -40.83 9.17
CA THR A 178 2.51 -40.72 8.86
C THR A 178 1.87 -42.09 8.75
N GLU A 179 0.70 -42.24 9.37
CA GLU A 179 -0.14 -43.43 9.31
C GLU A 179 -1.56 -43.02 8.90
N CYS A 180 -2.15 -43.72 7.94
CA CYS A 180 -3.50 -43.47 7.47
C CYS A 180 -4.39 -44.71 7.64
N THR A 181 -5.69 -44.52 7.82
CA THR A 181 -6.68 -45.59 7.69
C THR A 181 -7.91 -45.10 6.95
N THR A 182 -8.50 -45.96 6.13
CA THR A 182 -9.79 -45.77 5.49
C THR A 182 -10.84 -46.79 5.97
N ASN A 183 -10.47 -47.66 6.92
CA ASN A 183 -11.29 -48.78 7.38
C ASN A 183 -11.33 -48.78 8.92
N SER A 184 -12.50 -48.52 9.50
CA SER A 184 -12.94 -48.59 10.93
C SER A 184 -11.91 -48.74 12.08
N GLY A 185 -10.69 -48.19 11.96
CA GLY A 185 -9.64 -48.24 12.97
C GLY A 185 -8.90 -49.58 13.13
N VAL A 186 -9.12 -50.58 12.26
CA VAL A 186 -8.58 -51.95 12.50
C VAL A 186 -7.15 -52.13 11.97
N LYS A 187 -6.71 -51.37 10.95
CA LYS A 187 -5.32 -51.34 10.47
C LYS A 187 -4.95 -49.96 9.92
N TYR A 188 -3.93 -49.34 10.48
CA TYR A 188 -3.24 -48.22 9.85
C TYR A 188 -2.28 -48.75 8.77
N ASN A 189 -2.12 -48.01 7.68
CA ASN A 189 -1.12 -48.26 6.64
C ASN A 189 -0.34 -46.98 6.34
N THR A 190 0.74 -47.12 5.60
CA THR A 190 1.61 -46.03 5.19
C THR A 190 1.54 -45.77 3.68
N ASP A 191 0.63 -46.45 2.95
CA ASP A 191 0.58 -46.51 1.49
C ASP A 191 0.22 -45.20 0.78
N TRP A 192 -0.16 -44.16 1.53
CA TRP A 192 -0.64 -42.89 0.96
C TRP A 192 0.49 -41.89 0.67
N GLY A 193 1.41 -41.70 1.61
CA GLY A 193 2.47 -40.68 1.54
C GLY A 193 2.64 -39.93 2.87
N GLU A 194 3.70 -39.13 2.97
CA GLU A 194 3.98 -38.36 4.18
C GLU A 194 3.02 -37.17 4.28
N ALA A 195 2.32 -37.03 5.42
CA ALA A 195 1.36 -35.95 5.60
C ALA A 195 2.07 -34.59 5.65
N MET A 196 1.55 -33.64 4.88
CA MET A 196 1.96 -32.24 4.92
C MET A 196 1.37 -31.56 6.16
N MET A 197 1.90 -31.93 7.32
CA MET A 197 1.58 -31.43 8.65
C MET A 197 2.87 -31.04 9.36
N ARG A 198 2.91 -29.83 9.94
CA ARG A 198 4.07 -29.27 10.62
C ARG A 198 3.68 -28.84 12.03
N LEU A 199 4.57 -29.04 12.99
CA LEU A 199 4.37 -28.54 14.36
C LEU A 199 5.07 -27.18 14.46
N VAL A 200 4.30 -26.14 14.72
CA VAL A 200 4.79 -24.77 14.87
C VAL A 200 4.88 -24.44 16.35
N LEU A 201 6.07 -24.08 16.80
CA LEU A 201 6.41 -23.81 18.19
C LEU A 201 6.71 -22.34 18.32
N TRP A 202 5.80 -21.58 18.92
CA TRP A 202 5.86 -20.13 19.00
C TRP A 202 6.47 -19.67 20.31
N LYS A 203 7.42 -18.73 20.24
CA LYS A 203 7.92 -17.99 21.41
C LYS A 203 6.94 -16.90 21.87
N ASP A 204 5.95 -16.54 21.05
CA ASP A 204 4.90 -15.52 21.34
C ASP A 204 3.64 -15.71 20.45
N LEU A 205 2.46 -15.28 20.89
CA LEU A 205 1.21 -15.33 20.09
C LEU A 205 1.29 -14.34 18.92
N ASN A 206 1.16 -14.80 17.66
CA ASN A 206 1.29 -13.94 16.47
C ASN A 206 -0.04 -13.28 16.04
N GLU A 207 -1.15 -13.99 16.24
CA GLU A 207 -2.50 -13.52 15.97
C GLU A 207 -3.42 -13.86 17.13
N LEU A 208 -4.44 -13.03 17.33
CA LEU A 208 -5.45 -13.19 18.36
C LEU A 208 -6.79 -12.80 17.76
N SER A 209 -7.77 -13.69 17.80
CA SER A 209 -9.08 -13.42 17.19
C SER A 209 -10.19 -13.98 18.03
N CYS A 210 -11.23 -13.18 18.25
CA CYS A 210 -12.46 -13.59 18.92
C CYS A 210 -13.64 -13.36 18.00
N ASP A 211 -14.41 -14.42 17.79
CA ASP A 211 -15.68 -14.40 17.09
C ASP A 211 -16.81 -14.50 18.13
N PHE A 212 -17.51 -13.39 18.33
CA PHE A 212 -18.58 -13.25 19.32
C PHE A 212 -19.93 -13.76 18.80
N THR A 213 -19.98 -14.27 17.56
CA THR A 213 -21.16 -14.97 17.04
C THR A 213 -21.30 -16.38 17.63
N ILE A 214 -20.23 -16.90 18.24
CA ILE A 214 -20.16 -18.22 18.88
C ILE A 214 -20.26 -18.06 20.40
N ALA A 215 -21.11 -18.88 21.05
CA ALA A 215 -21.32 -18.82 22.50
C ALA A 215 -20.09 -19.30 23.31
N ASN A 216 -19.92 -18.74 24.52
CA ASN A 216 -18.90 -19.12 25.52
C ASN A 216 -17.43 -18.90 25.11
N GLN A 217 -17.07 -17.67 24.78
CA GLN A 217 -15.67 -17.28 24.55
C GLN A 217 -14.90 -17.16 25.88
N HIS A 218 -14.11 -18.18 26.25
CA HIS A 218 -13.27 -18.15 27.46
C HIS A 218 -12.17 -17.07 27.42
N GLN A 219 -11.87 -16.56 26.21
CA GLN A 219 -10.82 -15.57 25.92
C GLN A 219 -11.20 -14.13 26.29
N VAL A 220 -12.45 -13.88 26.69
CA VAL A 220 -12.92 -12.53 27.06
C VAL A 220 -13.55 -12.53 28.45
N THR A 221 -13.23 -11.51 29.25
CA THR A 221 -13.91 -11.20 30.52
C THR A 221 -14.86 -10.04 30.30
N LEU A 222 -16.14 -10.22 30.60
CA LEU A 222 -17.14 -9.15 30.53
C LEU A 222 -17.20 -8.40 31.86
N GLU A 223 -17.23 -7.08 31.81
CA GLU A 223 -17.32 -6.21 32.98
C GLU A 223 -18.40 -5.14 32.79
N ASN A 224 -18.94 -4.65 33.91
CA ASN A 224 -19.79 -3.44 33.97
C ASN A 224 -21.00 -3.44 33.01
N GLY A 225 -21.62 -4.59 32.77
CA GLY A 225 -22.85 -4.68 31.97
C GLY A 225 -22.66 -5.04 30.49
N ALA A 226 -21.43 -5.30 30.03
CA ALA A 226 -21.24 -5.91 28.71
C ALA A 226 -21.87 -7.32 28.69
N VAL A 227 -22.60 -7.65 27.63
CA VAL A 227 -23.32 -8.94 27.51
C VAL A 227 -23.19 -9.54 26.11
N PHE A 228 -23.20 -10.87 26.03
CA PHE A 228 -23.41 -11.56 24.77
C PHE A 228 -24.90 -11.57 24.42
N ALA A 229 -25.28 -10.94 23.32
CA ALA A 229 -26.65 -10.87 22.83
C ALA A 229 -26.66 -10.93 21.29
N ASP A 230 -27.65 -11.61 20.72
CA ASP A 230 -27.89 -11.65 19.26
C ASP A 230 -26.66 -11.97 18.40
N LYS A 231 -25.86 -12.96 18.83
CA LYS A 231 -24.61 -13.38 18.17
C LYS A 231 -23.58 -12.25 18.08
N SER A 232 -23.54 -11.39 19.08
CA SER A 232 -22.56 -10.30 19.19
C SER A 232 -22.29 -9.96 20.65
N LEU A 233 -21.27 -9.14 20.86
CA LEU A 233 -20.96 -8.52 22.14
C LEU A 233 -21.56 -7.12 22.18
N HIS A 234 -22.46 -6.87 23.14
CA HIS A 234 -23.19 -5.63 23.29
C HIS A 234 -22.57 -4.71 24.35
N PHE A 235 -22.52 -3.41 24.02
CA PHE A 235 -22.02 -2.34 24.90
C PHE A 235 -23.02 -1.18 25.01
N ASP A 236 -23.08 -0.61 26.21
CA ASP A 236 -24.04 0.36 26.72
C ASP A 236 -23.65 1.85 26.58
N GLY A 237 -22.51 2.16 25.94
CA GLY A 237 -22.09 3.55 25.76
C GLY A 237 -21.70 4.29 27.04
N LEU A 238 -21.70 3.59 28.19
CA LEU A 238 -21.41 4.13 29.51
C LEU A 238 -20.11 3.51 30.06
N LYS A 239 -20.21 2.39 30.76
CA LYS A 239 -19.09 1.75 31.47
C LYS A 239 -18.89 0.28 31.10
N SER A 240 -19.78 -0.29 30.30
CA SER A 240 -19.62 -1.67 29.83
C SER A 240 -18.30 -1.81 29.08
N LYS A 241 -17.58 -2.88 29.38
CA LYS A 241 -16.33 -3.20 28.69
C LYS A 241 -16.08 -4.69 28.68
N ALA A 242 -15.21 -5.10 27.77
CA ALA A 242 -14.76 -6.47 27.70
C ALA A 242 -13.23 -6.50 27.62
N VAL A 243 -12.59 -7.34 28.43
CA VAL A 243 -11.14 -7.48 28.50
C VAL A 243 -10.73 -8.74 27.76
N LEU A 244 -9.85 -8.58 26.77
CA LEU A 244 -9.35 -9.67 25.96
C LEU A 244 -8.12 -10.29 26.64
N LYS A 245 -8.26 -11.51 27.17
CA LYS A 245 -7.20 -12.21 27.90
C LYS A 245 -6.02 -12.55 26.99
N ASP A 246 -4.84 -12.65 27.60
CA ASP A 246 -3.58 -13.03 26.94
C ASP A 246 -3.19 -12.09 25.78
N SER A 247 -3.65 -10.84 25.83
CA SER A 247 -3.45 -9.84 24.78
C SER A 247 -2.39 -8.78 25.15
N GLY A 248 -1.83 -8.87 26.36
CA GLY A 248 -0.74 -8.03 26.85
C GLY A 248 0.44 -7.88 25.88
N SER A 249 0.77 -8.90 25.09
CA SER A 249 1.90 -8.84 24.14
C SER A 249 1.59 -8.14 22.80
N PHE A 250 0.34 -7.77 22.50
CA PHE A 250 -0.05 -7.09 21.25
C PHE A 250 0.24 -5.58 21.26
N ASN A 251 1.52 -5.24 21.25
CA ASN A 251 2.02 -3.87 21.17
C ASN A 251 2.33 -3.45 19.72
N VAL A 252 2.44 -2.15 19.48
CA VAL A 252 2.98 -1.64 18.21
C VAL A 252 4.50 -1.87 18.22
N THR A 253 4.99 -2.63 17.26
CA THR A 253 6.41 -3.00 17.13
C THR A 253 6.92 -2.70 15.72
N PRO A 254 8.24 -2.81 15.44
CA PRO A 254 8.78 -2.70 14.09
C PRO A 254 8.21 -3.71 13.07
N ALA A 255 7.59 -4.81 13.50
CA ALA A 255 6.86 -5.72 12.60
C ALA A 255 5.51 -5.14 12.15
N GLY A 256 5.02 -4.12 12.86
CA GLY A 256 3.71 -3.52 12.72
C GLY A 256 2.67 -4.14 13.67
N LEU A 257 1.45 -3.63 13.60
CA LEU A 257 0.29 -4.16 14.32
C LEU A 257 -0.96 -3.87 13.49
N THR A 258 -1.84 -4.85 13.35
CA THR A 258 -3.16 -4.64 12.74
C THR A 258 -4.25 -5.07 13.69
N MET A 259 -5.27 -4.24 13.85
CA MET A 259 -6.55 -4.57 14.46
C MET A 259 -7.64 -4.58 13.40
N ILE A 260 -8.54 -5.55 13.45
CA ILE A 260 -9.78 -5.59 12.68
C ILE A 260 -10.94 -5.79 13.65
N ALA A 261 -11.99 -5.00 13.53
CA ALA A 261 -13.22 -5.14 14.31
C ALA A 261 -14.45 -5.07 13.40
N ILE A 262 -15.40 -5.97 13.59
CA ILE A 262 -16.72 -5.91 12.94
C ILE A 262 -17.71 -5.36 13.96
N VAL A 263 -18.15 -4.12 13.75
CA VAL A 263 -18.90 -3.34 14.75
C VAL A 263 -20.13 -2.67 14.14
N CYS A 264 -21.17 -2.50 14.95
CA CYS A 264 -22.38 -1.73 14.65
C CYS A 264 -22.56 -0.64 15.72
N PRO A 265 -21.95 0.55 15.53
CA PRO A 265 -22.00 1.62 16.51
C PRO A 265 -23.36 2.32 16.52
N ARG A 266 -23.81 2.80 17.69
CA ARG A 266 -25.04 3.61 17.85
C ARG A 266 -24.74 4.89 18.62
N ASN A 267 -25.73 5.78 18.70
CA ASN A 267 -25.58 6.99 19.51
C ASN A 267 -25.46 6.64 20.99
N ASN A 268 -24.47 7.24 21.67
CA ASN A 268 -24.38 7.13 23.12
C ASN A 268 -25.63 7.72 23.78
N PRO A 269 -26.06 7.19 24.94
CA PRO A 269 -27.23 7.69 25.65
C PRO A 269 -27.02 9.14 26.14
N GLU A 270 -28.12 9.86 26.37
CA GLU A 270 -28.11 11.30 26.72
C GLU A 270 -27.33 11.61 28.02
N ASP A 271 -27.21 10.63 28.92
CA ASP A 271 -26.49 10.73 30.19
C ASP A 271 -25.00 10.38 30.08
N SER A 272 -24.49 10.16 28.88
CA SER A 272 -23.07 9.91 28.65
C SER A 272 -22.21 11.13 29.05
N PRO A 273 -21.07 10.96 29.76
CA PRO A 273 -20.28 12.08 30.31
C PRO A 273 -19.68 13.04 29.29
N LYS A 274 -19.63 12.68 27.99
CA LYS A 274 -19.13 13.52 26.89
C LYS A 274 -20.18 13.62 25.78
N LEU A 275 -20.78 14.81 25.68
CA LEU A 275 -21.86 15.15 24.73
C LEU A 275 -21.45 15.08 23.23
N ASP A 276 -20.15 15.05 22.91
CA ASP A 276 -19.64 15.07 21.52
C ASP A 276 -19.59 13.70 20.81
N ASN A 277 -20.44 12.75 21.19
CA ASN A 277 -20.49 11.41 20.58
C ASN A 277 -19.14 10.68 20.53
N ASN A 278 -18.30 10.89 21.54
CA ASN A 278 -17.00 10.26 21.65
C ASN A 278 -17.14 8.79 22.06
N MET A 279 -16.56 7.88 21.27
CA MET A 279 -16.67 6.43 21.52
C MET A 279 -15.33 5.76 21.31
N MET A 280 -14.97 4.79 22.16
CA MET A 280 -13.75 3.98 21.99
C MET A 280 -14.10 2.53 21.67
N VAL A 281 -13.75 2.08 20.47
CA VAL A 281 -13.98 0.71 20.01
C VAL A 281 -13.03 -0.24 20.73
N ALA A 282 -11.74 0.11 20.79
CA ALA A 282 -10.71 -0.68 21.45
C ALA A 282 -9.59 0.22 21.98
N CYS A 283 -8.98 -0.21 23.08
CA CYS A 283 -7.92 0.49 23.78
C CYS A 283 -6.90 -0.51 24.31
N LYS A 284 -5.61 -0.25 24.08
CA LYS A 284 -4.52 -0.84 24.86
C LYS A 284 -4.03 0.22 25.86
N PRO A 285 -4.37 0.09 27.15
CA PRO A 285 -4.06 1.10 28.16
C PRO A 285 -2.59 1.51 28.13
N GLY A 286 -2.34 2.82 28.14
CA GLY A 286 -0.98 3.36 28.08
C GLY A 286 -0.23 3.17 26.75
N SER A 287 -0.87 2.66 25.69
CA SER A 287 -0.21 2.44 24.39
C SER A 287 -0.95 3.08 23.22
N TRP A 288 -2.16 2.62 22.88
CA TRP A 288 -2.93 3.15 21.75
C TRP A 288 -4.44 2.97 21.96
N PHE A 289 -5.26 3.75 21.27
CA PHE A 289 -6.70 3.49 21.16
C PHE A 289 -7.24 3.76 19.76
N LEU A 290 -8.39 3.16 19.44
CA LEU A 290 -9.21 3.48 18.28
C LEU A 290 -10.65 3.77 18.68
N GLY A 291 -11.21 4.80 18.07
CA GLY A 291 -12.57 5.23 18.31
C GLY A 291 -13.03 6.29 17.32
N ARG A 292 -13.90 7.18 17.80
CA ARG A 292 -14.39 8.33 17.05
C ARG A 292 -14.58 9.55 17.94
N THR A 293 -14.55 10.72 17.32
CA THR A 293 -14.94 12.00 17.91
C THR A 293 -15.80 12.75 16.92
N GLY A 294 -17.06 13.05 17.29
CA GLY A 294 -18.04 13.59 16.36
C GLY A 294 -18.23 12.69 15.14
N LYS A 295 -17.94 13.22 13.94
CA LYS A 295 -18.03 12.50 12.66
C LYS A 295 -16.67 12.04 12.11
N SER A 296 -15.62 12.02 12.93
CA SER A 296 -14.29 11.61 12.47
C SER A 296 -13.77 10.41 13.25
N TYR A 297 -12.96 9.59 12.59
CA TYR A 297 -12.18 8.56 13.26
C TYR A 297 -11.19 9.23 14.20
N ASN A 298 -10.97 8.62 15.36
CA ASN A 298 -10.02 9.10 16.34
C ASN A 298 -9.14 7.94 16.78
N MET A 299 -7.85 8.06 16.52
CA MET A 299 -6.83 7.14 17.01
C MET A 299 -5.76 7.97 17.71
N SER A 300 -5.25 7.50 18.84
CA SER A 300 -4.08 8.11 19.46
C SER A 300 -3.09 7.08 19.98
N LEU A 301 -1.82 7.46 19.99
CA LEU A 301 -0.70 6.73 20.59
C LEU A 301 -0.19 7.47 21.83
N CYS A 302 0.36 6.71 22.77
CA CYS A 302 1.21 7.19 23.84
C CYS A 302 2.68 7.05 23.41
N THR A 303 3.46 8.10 23.65
CA THR A 303 4.92 8.04 23.54
C THR A 303 5.59 8.79 24.67
N GLU A 304 6.82 8.40 24.99
CA GLU A 304 7.64 9.09 25.99
C GLU A 304 6.95 9.08 27.37
N ASN A 305 6.21 8.01 27.67
CA ASN A 305 5.34 7.88 28.86
C ASN A 305 4.31 9.00 28.98
N THR A 306 3.99 9.68 27.87
CA THR A 306 2.98 10.72 27.82
C THR A 306 1.73 10.17 27.15
N ARG A 307 0.62 10.23 27.88
CA ARG A 307 -0.64 9.62 27.47
C ARG A 307 -1.31 10.42 26.34
N TRP A 308 -1.68 9.73 25.25
CA TRP A 308 -2.48 10.26 24.13
C TRP A 308 -1.93 11.53 23.45
N ASN A 309 -0.63 11.58 23.19
CA ASN A 309 0.05 12.77 22.65
C ASN A 309 0.26 12.75 21.13
N LYS A 310 -0.12 11.67 20.45
CA LYS A 310 0.03 11.51 18.99
C LYS A 310 -1.27 11.01 18.38
N ALA A 311 -2.06 11.94 17.85
CA ALA A 311 -3.42 11.66 17.38
C ALA A 311 -3.54 11.70 15.86
N LEU A 312 -4.41 10.85 15.33
CA LEU A 312 -5.01 10.92 14.01
C LEU A 312 -6.52 11.15 14.20
N ILE A 313 -6.98 12.36 13.86
CA ILE A 313 -8.40 12.73 13.89
C ILE A 313 -8.79 13.19 12.49
N GLU A 314 -9.27 12.27 11.67
CA GLU A 314 -9.58 12.48 10.26
C GLU A 314 -10.63 11.47 9.77
N GLY A 315 -11.02 11.58 8.50
CA GLY A 315 -11.99 10.72 7.85
C GLY A 315 -13.42 11.06 8.23
N GLU A 316 -14.35 10.54 7.44
CA GLU A 316 -15.79 10.65 7.68
C GLU A 316 -16.27 9.30 8.23
N TYR A 317 -16.69 9.31 9.50
CA TYR A 317 -17.27 8.15 10.15
C TYR A 317 -18.65 7.88 9.53
N PRO A 318 -18.98 6.61 9.18
CA PRO A 318 -20.24 6.29 8.54
C PRO A 318 -21.45 6.61 9.43
N GLU A 319 -22.64 6.60 8.82
CA GLU A 319 -23.88 6.65 9.58
C GLU A 319 -23.94 5.50 10.58
N LEU A 320 -24.50 5.79 11.75
CA LEU A 320 -24.65 4.82 12.83
C LEU A 320 -25.75 3.81 12.50
N ASP A 321 -25.89 2.79 13.34
CA ASP A 321 -26.87 1.70 13.18
C ASP A 321 -26.64 0.82 11.94
N SER A 322 -25.42 0.86 11.38
CA SER A 322 -24.97 -0.01 10.30
C SER A 322 -23.70 -0.76 10.70
N TRP A 323 -23.62 -2.04 10.33
CA TRP A 323 -22.40 -2.83 10.49
C TRP A 323 -21.28 -2.31 9.61
N MET A 324 -20.07 -2.29 10.16
CA MET A 324 -18.87 -1.91 9.43
C MET A 324 -17.67 -2.79 9.81
N HIS A 325 -16.76 -2.93 8.84
CA HIS A 325 -15.46 -3.57 9.00
C HIS A 325 -14.42 -2.47 9.21
N LEU A 326 -13.97 -2.31 10.45
CA LEU A 326 -12.99 -1.31 10.84
C LEU A 326 -11.62 -1.95 10.96
N ALA A 327 -10.60 -1.41 10.28
CA ALA A 327 -9.22 -1.86 10.44
C ALA A 327 -8.28 -0.70 10.80
N LEU A 328 -7.43 -0.90 11.79
CA LEU A 328 -6.35 0.00 12.19
C LEU A 328 -5.02 -0.70 11.94
N VAL A 329 -4.14 -0.06 11.18
CA VAL A 329 -2.83 -0.63 10.80
C VAL A 329 -1.73 0.32 11.21
N PHE A 330 -0.76 -0.19 11.95
CA PHE A 330 0.53 0.43 12.20
C PHE A 330 1.57 -0.28 11.35
N GLU A 331 2.13 0.44 10.38
CA GLU A 331 3.19 -0.04 9.50
C GLU A 331 4.48 0.71 9.83
N HIS A 332 5.49 -0.02 10.30
CA HIS A 332 6.79 0.57 10.55
C HIS A 332 7.52 0.83 9.23
N VAL A 333 7.98 2.06 9.06
CA VAL A 333 8.86 2.46 7.96
C VAL A 333 10.25 2.64 8.56
N ASN A 334 11.23 1.89 8.05
CA ASN A 334 12.62 2.00 8.46
C ASN A 334 13.50 2.37 7.27
N GLU A 335 13.29 3.57 6.73
CA GLU A 335 14.12 4.09 5.65
C GLU A 335 14.99 5.23 6.16
N THR A 336 16.08 4.84 6.81
CA THR A 336 17.08 5.77 7.33
C THR A 336 17.62 6.69 6.24
N ALA A 337 17.86 6.19 5.02
CA ALA A 337 18.41 6.96 3.91
C ALA A 337 17.58 8.18 3.47
N GLN A 338 16.29 8.22 3.83
CA GLN A 338 15.38 9.32 3.49
C GLN A 338 14.83 10.03 4.75
N GLY A 339 15.35 9.71 5.94
CA GLY A 339 14.81 10.21 7.21
C GLY A 339 13.38 9.74 7.51
N ASN A 340 12.86 8.78 6.73
CA ASN A 340 11.53 8.21 6.90
C ASN A 340 11.60 6.99 7.82
N VAL A 341 11.96 7.24 9.07
CA VAL A 341 11.93 6.24 10.15
C VAL A 341 10.74 6.57 11.03
N GLY A 342 9.83 5.61 11.27
CA GLY A 342 8.60 5.89 12.03
C GLY A 342 7.46 4.94 11.69
N TYR A 343 6.23 5.38 11.89
CA TYR A 343 5.03 4.56 11.63
C TYR A 343 4.05 5.27 10.70
N ASN A 344 3.70 4.63 9.60
CA ASN A 344 2.45 4.92 8.92
C ASN A 344 1.31 4.35 9.77
N VAL A 345 0.28 5.15 9.99
CA VAL A 345 -0.95 4.69 10.64
C VAL A 345 -2.11 4.88 9.68
N TYR A 346 -2.84 3.80 9.45
CA TYR A 346 -3.96 3.76 8.52
C TYR A 346 -5.23 3.33 9.25
N ILE A 347 -6.35 3.95 8.89
CA ILE A 347 -7.68 3.51 9.29
C ILE A 347 -8.47 3.19 8.02
N TYR A 348 -8.95 1.96 7.92
CA TYR A 348 -9.82 1.50 6.85
C TYR A 348 -11.22 1.24 7.39
N CYS A 349 -12.23 1.58 6.59
CA CYS A 349 -13.62 1.21 6.84
C CYS A 349 -14.16 0.53 5.59
N ASN A 350 -14.74 -0.66 5.77
CA ASN A 350 -15.30 -1.48 4.70
C ASN A 350 -14.30 -1.74 3.55
N GLY A 351 -13.01 -1.86 3.89
CA GLY A 351 -11.92 -2.12 2.93
C GLY A 351 -11.31 -0.87 2.29
N GLU A 352 -11.91 0.31 2.51
CA GLU A 352 -11.50 1.59 1.94
C GLU A 352 -10.71 2.43 2.95
N LEU A 353 -9.64 3.08 2.51
CA LEU A 353 -8.81 3.95 3.36
C LEU A 353 -9.59 5.23 3.72
N GLN A 354 -9.79 5.47 5.02
CA GLN A 354 -10.53 6.63 5.54
C GLN A 354 -9.63 7.71 6.13
N ALA A 355 -8.54 7.31 6.76
CA ALA A 355 -7.59 8.22 7.39
C ALA A 355 -6.18 7.64 7.34
N LYS A 356 -5.18 8.51 7.18
CA LYS A 356 -3.77 8.13 7.19
C LYS A 356 -2.93 9.26 7.80
N THR A 357 -1.93 8.90 8.57
CA THR A 357 -0.84 9.81 8.93
C THR A 357 0.49 9.07 9.01
N PHE A 358 1.60 9.79 8.93
CA PHE A 358 2.92 9.27 9.23
C PHE A 358 3.50 9.98 10.44
N PHE A 359 3.94 9.21 11.44
CA PHE A 359 4.61 9.72 12.62
C PHE A 359 6.12 9.46 12.52
N HIS A 360 6.89 10.50 12.24
CA HIS A 360 8.35 10.47 12.16
C HIS A 360 8.98 10.18 13.54
N ASN A 361 10.05 9.37 13.51
CA ASN A 361 10.91 8.99 14.64
C ASN A 361 10.14 8.57 15.89
N LEU A 362 8.98 7.96 15.68
CA LEU A 362 8.08 7.60 16.75
C LEU A 362 8.51 6.28 17.39
N LYS A 363 8.64 6.26 18.72
CA LYS A 363 8.72 5.04 19.52
C LYS A 363 7.44 4.90 20.35
N PRO A 364 6.47 4.07 19.91
CA PRO A 364 5.26 3.80 20.68
C PRO A 364 5.59 3.23 22.06
N ASP A 365 4.87 3.68 23.08
CA ASP A 365 4.95 3.08 24.41
C ASP A 365 4.34 1.67 24.36
N VAL A 366 4.95 0.74 25.10
CA VAL A 366 4.48 -0.65 25.23
C VAL A 366 3.80 -0.83 26.57
N SER A 367 2.73 -1.63 26.58
CA SER A 367 1.96 -1.96 27.78
C SER A 367 1.80 -3.47 27.92
N ALA A 368 1.94 -3.96 29.15
CA ALA A 368 1.66 -5.35 29.50
C ALA A 368 0.15 -5.58 29.76
N ASP A 369 -0.64 -4.50 29.86
CA ASP A 369 -2.08 -4.60 30.09
C ASP A 369 -2.78 -5.20 28.87
N ASP A 370 -3.81 -5.98 29.16
CA ASP A 370 -4.70 -6.56 28.17
C ASP A 370 -5.50 -5.46 27.44
N ILE A 371 -5.85 -5.74 26.19
CA ILE A 371 -6.69 -4.90 25.35
C ILE A 371 -8.12 -4.88 25.93
N ILE A 372 -8.66 -3.67 26.02
CA ILE A 372 -10.01 -3.38 26.46
C ILE A 372 -10.86 -3.03 25.23
N LEU A 373 -12.03 -3.65 25.11
CA LEU A 373 -13.03 -3.38 24.10
C LEU A 373 -14.19 -2.59 24.71
N GLY A 374 -14.73 -1.66 23.94
CA GLY A 374 -15.93 -0.89 24.28
C GLY A 374 -15.74 0.23 25.31
N GLN A 375 -14.52 0.40 25.83
CA GLN A 375 -14.17 1.49 26.74
C GLN A 375 -12.68 1.85 26.61
N GLY A 376 -12.33 3.05 27.05
CA GLY A 376 -10.95 3.45 27.30
C GLY A 376 -10.50 3.25 28.74
N ASP A 377 -9.23 3.57 28.97
CA ASP A 377 -8.63 3.78 30.29
C ASP A 377 -8.97 5.17 30.89
N TRP A 378 -9.86 5.95 30.25
CA TRP A 378 -10.37 7.25 30.70
C TRP A 378 -11.91 7.21 30.76
N ASP A 379 -12.48 7.69 31.86
CA ASP A 379 -13.93 7.93 32.01
C ASP A 379 -14.56 8.80 30.89
N GLY A 380 -15.71 8.38 30.37
CA GLY A 380 -16.53 9.15 29.44
C GLY A 380 -16.36 8.87 27.94
N TYR A 381 -15.70 7.77 27.57
CA TYR A 381 -15.53 7.31 26.18
C TYR A 381 -16.12 5.91 25.95
N GLY A 382 -17.31 5.65 26.46
CA GLY A 382 -17.99 4.37 26.26
C GLY A 382 -18.42 4.18 24.80
N PHE A 383 -18.34 2.94 24.32
CA PHE A 383 -18.88 2.53 23.03
C PHE A 383 -20.33 2.05 23.20
N GLN A 384 -21.28 2.69 22.54
CA GLN A 384 -22.62 2.14 22.36
C GLN A 384 -22.66 1.33 21.07
N GLY A 385 -23.04 0.07 21.13
CA GLY A 385 -23.23 -0.75 19.93
C GLY A 385 -22.93 -2.22 20.12
N ASP A 386 -22.87 -2.91 18.98
CA ASP A 386 -22.56 -4.34 18.94
C ASP A 386 -21.21 -4.59 18.27
N MET A 387 -20.54 -5.66 18.68
CA MET A 387 -19.30 -6.15 18.07
C MET A 387 -19.46 -7.64 17.76
N ALA A 388 -19.38 -8.00 16.48
CA ALA A 388 -19.49 -9.40 16.04
C ALA A 388 -18.15 -10.13 16.16
N SER A 389 -17.04 -9.45 15.93
CA SER A 389 -15.71 -10.03 16.09
C SER A 389 -14.63 -8.96 16.24
N VAL A 390 -13.49 -9.36 16.78
CA VAL A 390 -12.24 -8.58 16.80
C VAL A 390 -11.04 -9.49 16.56
N SER A 391 -10.08 -9.02 15.80
CA SER A 391 -8.84 -9.73 15.48
C SER A 391 -7.63 -8.79 15.55
N PHE A 392 -6.50 -9.32 15.99
CA PHE A 392 -5.22 -8.64 16.08
C PHE A 392 -4.13 -9.48 15.40
N CYS A 393 -3.27 -8.83 14.64
CA CYS A 393 -2.11 -9.43 13.99
C CYS A 393 -0.85 -8.64 14.37
N LYS A 394 0.23 -9.29 14.80
CA LYS A 394 1.52 -8.63 15.10
C LYS A 394 2.33 -8.25 13.85
N ARG A 395 1.61 -7.84 12.81
CA ARG A 395 2.15 -7.31 11.57
C ARG A 395 1.21 -6.27 10.97
N ALA A 396 1.74 -5.41 10.12
CA ALA A 396 0.92 -4.61 9.24
C ALA A 396 0.31 -5.50 8.14
N LEU A 397 -1.03 -5.56 8.07
CA LEU A 397 -1.70 -6.12 6.91
C LEU A 397 -1.60 -5.12 5.76
N THR A 398 -1.36 -5.64 4.56
CA THR A 398 -1.44 -4.83 3.36
C THR A 398 -2.86 -4.34 3.18
N GLU A 399 -2.97 -3.20 2.53
CA GLU A 399 -4.25 -2.63 2.13
C GLU A 399 -5.09 -3.74 1.41
N ALA A 400 -4.49 -4.55 0.53
CA ALA A 400 -5.21 -5.55 -0.29
C ALA A 400 -5.76 -6.72 0.53
N GLU A 401 -5.06 -7.15 1.58
CA GLU A 401 -5.56 -8.13 2.55
C GLU A 401 -6.79 -7.59 3.28
N ILE A 402 -6.75 -6.32 3.70
CA ILE A 402 -7.87 -5.65 4.39
C ILE A 402 -9.09 -5.57 3.47
N GLY A 403 -8.90 -5.22 2.20
CA GLY A 403 -9.99 -5.19 1.21
C GLY A 403 -10.64 -6.57 1.01
N LYS A 404 -9.85 -7.65 0.99
CA LYS A 404 -10.38 -9.03 0.89
C LYS A 404 -11.16 -9.45 2.14
N LEU A 405 -10.67 -9.09 3.33
CA LEU A 405 -11.34 -9.38 4.61
C LEU A 405 -12.65 -8.63 4.74
N ALA A 406 -12.66 -7.34 4.35
CA ALA A 406 -13.88 -6.56 4.27
C ALA A 406 -14.89 -7.22 3.32
N ALA A 407 -14.51 -7.47 2.06
CA ALA A 407 -15.40 -8.07 1.05
C ALA A 407 -15.97 -9.44 1.44
N ALA A 408 -15.26 -10.22 2.27
CA ALA A 408 -15.72 -11.52 2.77
C ALA A 408 -16.69 -11.41 3.96
N CYS A 409 -16.87 -10.22 4.54
CA CYS A 409 -17.73 -10.01 5.70
C CYS A 409 -19.22 -9.97 5.27
N PRO A 410 -20.07 -10.87 5.77
CA PRO A 410 -21.49 -10.92 5.40
C PRO A 410 -22.35 -9.87 6.10
N LEU A 411 -21.81 -9.18 7.12
CA LEU A 411 -22.57 -8.23 7.94
C LEU A 411 -22.59 -6.81 7.37
N ILE A 412 -21.62 -6.45 6.52
CA ILE A 412 -21.47 -5.08 6.01
C ILE A 412 -22.07 -4.94 4.61
N SER A 413 -22.67 -3.78 4.31
CA SER A 413 -23.04 -3.41 2.95
C SER A 413 -21.83 -2.78 2.25
N HIS A 414 -21.42 -3.36 1.11
CA HIS A 414 -20.13 -3.10 0.46
C HIS A 414 -20.10 -1.86 -0.44
N LEU A 415 -20.99 -0.87 -0.26
CA LEU A 415 -20.95 0.30 -1.13
C LEU A 415 -19.80 1.25 -0.74
N PRO A 416 -18.82 1.48 -1.63
CA PRO A 416 -17.77 2.45 -1.34
C PRO A 416 -18.35 3.88 -1.29
N PRO A 417 -17.65 4.83 -0.64
CA PRO A 417 -18.08 6.23 -0.62
C PRO A 417 -18.41 6.78 -2.01
N GLY A 418 -19.57 7.44 -2.11
CA GLY A 418 -20.10 8.01 -3.36
C GLY A 418 -20.86 7.03 -4.26
N TYR A 419 -20.89 5.72 -3.95
CA TYR A 419 -21.69 4.76 -4.70
C TYR A 419 -23.13 4.70 -4.20
N CYS A 420 -24.07 4.35 -5.07
CA CYS A 420 -25.48 4.19 -4.75
C CYS A 420 -26.03 2.85 -5.26
N GLU A 421 -27.03 2.32 -4.56
CA GLU A 421 -27.75 1.14 -5.01
C GLU A 421 -28.56 1.43 -6.28
N LEU A 422 -28.63 0.44 -7.16
CA LEU A 422 -29.48 0.46 -8.34
C LEU A 422 -30.81 -0.22 -8.04
N SER A 423 -31.90 0.27 -8.63
CA SER A 423 -33.19 -0.43 -8.56
C SER A 423 -33.11 -1.78 -9.29
N GLU A 424 -33.88 -2.77 -8.84
CA GLU A 424 -33.92 -4.10 -9.46
C GLU A 424 -34.23 -4.04 -10.98
N GLN A 425 -35.10 -3.12 -11.38
CA GLN A 425 -35.46 -2.90 -12.79
C GLN A 425 -34.27 -2.42 -13.62
N VAL A 426 -33.50 -1.46 -13.10
CA VAL A 426 -32.30 -0.93 -13.77
C VAL A 426 -31.22 -2.00 -13.85
N THR A 427 -30.99 -2.73 -12.75
CA THR A 427 -30.05 -3.86 -12.69
C THR A 427 -30.41 -4.93 -13.73
N SER A 428 -31.67 -5.38 -13.77
CA SER A 428 -32.14 -6.36 -14.76
C SER A 428 -31.98 -5.89 -16.20
N SER A 429 -32.16 -4.59 -16.44
CA SER A 429 -32.00 -4.01 -17.78
C SER A 429 -30.52 -3.99 -18.19
N LEU A 430 -29.61 -3.57 -17.31
CA LEU A 430 -28.17 -3.61 -17.55
C LEU A 430 -27.66 -5.04 -17.80
N ASP A 431 -28.14 -6.03 -17.04
CA ASP A 431 -27.75 -7.43 -17.23
C ASP A 431 -28.19 -7.96 -18.61
N LYS A 432 -29.41 -7.62 -19.04
CA LYS A 432 -29.91 -7.93 -20.39
C LYS A 432 -29.08 -7.25 -21.47
N LEU A 433 -28.71 -5.99 -21.26
CA LEU A 433 -27.84 -5.25 -22.19
C LEU A 433 -26.49 -5.92 -22.33
N GLN A 434 -25.86 -6.28 -21.22
CA GLN A 434 -24.58 -6.98 -21.19
C GLN A 434 -24.65 -8.32 -21.95
N ALA A 435 -25.72 -9.10 -21.74
CA ALA A 435 -25.90 -10.41 -22.36
C ALA A 435 -26.21 -10.35 -23.86
N THR A 436 -26.78 -9.24 -24.35
CA THR A 436 -27.22 -9.11 -25.76
C THR A 436 -26.27 -8.29 -26.63
N ALA A 437 -25.25 -7.64 -26.05
CA ALA A 437 -24.30 -6.81 -26.77
C ALA A 437 -23.38 -7.64 -27.70
N ILE A 438 -23.50 -7.40 -29.02
CA ILE A 438 -22.77 -8.13 -30.05
C ILE A 438 -21.35 -7.57 -30.25
N SER A 439 -21.21 -6.24 -30.29
CA SER A 439 -19.92 -5.57 -30.49
C SER A 439 -19.15 -5.32 -29.18
N PRO A 440 -17.81 -5.20 -29.23
CA PRO A 440 -17.02 -4.75 -28.08
C PRO A 440 -17.46 -3.39 -27.52
N GLU A 441 -17.81 -2.45 -28.39
CA GLU A 441 -18.29 -1.11 -28.04
C GLU A 441 -19.61 -1.18 -27.25
N GLY A 442 -20.53 -2.09 -27.63
CA GLY A 442 -21.76 -2.32 -26.88
C GLY A 442 -21.50 -2.92 -25.49
N ARG A 443 -20.62 -3.91 -25.39
CA ARG A 443 -20.24 -4.50 -24.10
C ARG A 443 -19.56 -3.47 -23.18
N TRP A 444 -18.71 -2.62 -23.75
CA TRP A 444 -18.09 -1.50 -23.05
C TRP A 444 -19.13 -0.50 -22.56
N LEU A 445 -20.05 -0.06 -23.44
CA LEU A 445 -21.07 0.93 -23.11
C LEU A 445 -21.96 0.45 -21.94
N SER A 446 -22.39 -0.81 -21.97
CA SER A 446 -23.16 -1.41 -20.87
C SER A 446 -22.42 -1.32 -19.53
N GLY A 447 -21.13 -1.68 -19.50
CA GLY A 447 -20.30 -1.54 -18.30
C GLY A 447 -20.10 -0.08 -17.85
N ALA A 448 -19.87 0.84 -18.79
CA ALA A 448 -19.72 2.27 -18.49
C ALA A 448 -21.01 2.89 -17.94
N LEU A 449 -22.18 2.52 -18.48
CA LEU A 449 -23.48 2.94 -17.96
C LEU A 449 -23.73 2.40 -16.56
N LYS A 450 -23.46 1.10 -16.33
CA LYS A 450 -23.58 0.50 -15.00
C LYS A 450 -22.78 1.28 -13.97
N ARG A 451 -21.48 1.51 -14.21
CA ARG A 451 -20.65 2.33 -13.31
C ARG A 451 -21.19 3.74 -13.13
N SER A 452 -21.64 4.39 -14.20
CA SER A 452 -22.17 5.76 -14.12
C SER A 452 -23.41 5.82 -13.24
N PHE A 453 -24.29 4.83 -13.33
CA PHE A 453 -25.50 4.74 -12.54
C PHE A 453 -25.17 4.44 -11.08
N GLU A 454 -24.28 3.48 -10.82
CA GLU A 454 -23.79 3.14 -9.47
C GLU A 454 -23.03 4.28 -8.82
N THR A 455 -22.60 5.30 -9.57
CA THR A 455 -21.87 6.46 -9.06
C THR A 455 -22.72 7.74 -9.03
N GLY A 456 -24.04 7.62 -9.19
CA GLY A 456 -25.00 8.69 -8.92
C GLY A 456 -25.52 9.42 -10.15
N PHE A 457 -25.61 8.76 -11.31
CA PHE A 457 -26.22 9.36 -12.50
C PHE A 457 -27.72 9.53 -12.31
N ASP A 458 -28.26 10.63 -12.82
CA ASP A 458 -29.66 11.06 -12.65
C ASP A 458 -30.65 9.92 -12.94
N GLN A 459 -31.29 9.45 -11.88
CA GLN A 459 -32.24 8.32 -11.92
C GLN A 459 -33.39 8.57 -12.90
N ALA A 460 -33.86 9.81 -13.03
CA ALA A 460 -34.95 10.15 -13.94
C ALA A 460 -34.57 9.99 -15.43
N LYS A 461 -33.28 9.92 -15.75
CA LYS A 461 -32.76 9.75 -17.12
C LYS A 461 -32.34 8.30 -17.43
N GLN A 462 -32.19 7.44 -16.42
CA GLN A 462 -31.61 6.10 -16.58
C GLN A 462 -32.39 5.24 -17.58
N GLU A 463 -33.72 5.18 -17.48
CA GLU A 463 -34.55 4.35 -18.36
C GLU A 463 -34.44 4.75 -19.83
N LYS A 464 -34.52 6.05 -20.13
CA LYS A 464 -34.38 6.59 -21.50
C LYS A 464 -33.00 6.28 -22.10
N VAL A 465 -31.95 6.33 -21.28
CA VAL A 465 -30.58 5.99 -21.68
C VAL A 465 -30.46 4.48 -21.96
N LEU A 466 -31.05 3.63 -21.12
CA LEU A 466 -31.08 2.18 -21.32
C LEU A 466 -31.85 1.77 -22.59
N ASP A 467 -32.97 2.43 -22.88
CA ASP A 467 -33.74 2.21 -24.10
C ASP A 467 -32.93 2.55 -25.36
N ALA A 468 -32.18 3.65 -25.32
CA ALA A 468 -31.28 4.04 -26.40
C ALA A 468 -30.15 3.00 -26.58
N ALA A 469 -29.52 2.58 -25.48
CA ALA A 469 -28.46 1.56 -25.51
C ALA A 469 -28.98 0.25 -26.13
N THR A 470 -30.17 -0.20 -25.76
CA THR A 470 -30.80 -1.43 -26.27
C THR A 470 -30.95 -1.43 -27.79
N LYS A 471 -31.26 -0.27 -28.38
CA LYS A 471 -31.46 -0.12 -29.83
C LYS A 471 -30.15 -0.19 -30.58
N ILE A 472 -29.11 0.47 -30.06
CA ILE A 472 -27.83 0.64 -30.77
C ILE A 472 -26.96 -0.61 -30.66
N MET A 473 -26.95 -1.28 -29.51
CA MET A 473 -26.07 -2.45 -29.27
C MET A 473 -26.42 -3.70 -30.09
N LYS A 474 -27.59 -3.71 -30.75
CA LYS A 474 -28.01 -4.76 -31.68
C LYS A 474 -27.46 -4.57 -33.11
N THR A 475 -26.77 -3.47 -33.37
CA THR A 475 -26.22 -3.14 -34.68
C THR A 475 -24.72 -3.38 -34.71
N GLN A 476 -24.20 -3.95 -35.81
CA GLN A 476 -22.75 -3.94 -36.07
C GLN A 476 -22.41 -2.66 -36.81
N GLN A 477 -21.62 -1.81 -36.16
CA GLN A 477 -21.17 -0.53 -36.68
C GLN A 477 -19.70 -0.36 -36.30
N ASP A 478 -18.95 0.41 -37.09
CA ASP A 478 -17.66 0.91 -36.63
C ASP A 478 -17.84 1.93 -35.49
N ALA A 479 -16.73 2.26 -34.81
CA ALA A 479 -16.76 3.13 -33.63
C ALA A 479 -17.36 4.52 -33.90
N ALA A 480 -17.12 5.08 -35.09
CA ALA A 480 -17.59 6.42 -35.45
C ALA A 480 -19.11 6.42 -35.69
N ALA A 481 -19.61 5.45 -36.44
CA ALA A 481 -21.04 5.24 -36.64
C ALA A 481 -21.77 4.93 -35.32
N PHE A 482 -21.15 4.12 -34.45
CA PHE A 482 -21.67 3.79 -33.12
C PHE A 482 -21.83 5.06 -32.25
N ALA A 483 -20.80 5.92 -32.21
CA ALA A 483 -20.86 7.19 -31.48
C ALA A 483 -21.94 8.13 -32.05
N GLN A 484 -22.07 8.20 -33.37
CA GLN A 484 -23.09 9.03 -34.01
C GLN A 484 -24.50 8.54 -33.67
N ALA A 485 -24.76 7.23 -33.77
CA ALA A 485 -26.04 6.64 -33.41
C ALA A 485 -26.38 6.87 -31.93
N TRP A 486 -25.40 6.73 -31.04
CA TRP A 486 -25.53 7.03 -29.60
C TRP A 486 -25.94 8.47 -29.31
N ASN A 487 -25.26 9.43 -29.93
CA ASN A 487 -25.52 10.85 -29.72
C ASN A 487 -26.88 11.31 -30.27
N GLN A 488 -27.46 10.58 -31.24
CA GLN A 488 -28.79 10.87 -31.78
C GLN A 488 -29.93 10.27 -30.95
N ALA A 489 -29.69 9.15 -30.25
CA ALA A 489 -30.73 8.39 -29.59
C ALA A 489 -31.10 8.88 -28.18
N GLN A 490 -30.22 9.62 -27.51
CA GLN A 490 -30.40 10.08 -26.13
C GLN A 490 -29.68 11.42 -25.87
N ASP A 491 -29.98 12.05 -24.73
CA ASP A 491 -29.49 13.37 -24.34
C ASP A 491 -28.82 13.44 -22.95
N GLY A 492 -28.60 12.28 -22.31
CA GLY A 492 -27.93 12.19 -21.00
C GLY A 492 -26.39 12.13 -21.09
N PHE A 493 -25.87 11.59 -22.18
CA PHE A 493 -24.43 11.45 -22.43
C PHE A 493 -24.06 11.92 -23.84
N GLU A 494 -22.77 12.20 -24.02
CA GLU A 494 -22.17 12.51 -25.31
C GLU A 494 -20.92 11.64 -25.52
N MET A 495 -20.81 11.03 -26.70
CA MET A 495 -19.71 10.14 -27.08
C MET A 495 -18.85 10.77 -28.16
N ALA A 496 -17.54 10.74 -27.98
CA ALA A 496 -16.56 11.15 -28.98
C ALA A 496 -15.74 9.94 -29.46
N GLU A 497 -15.42 9.92 -30.74
CA GLU A 497 -14.56 8.92 -31.38
C GLU A 497 -13.26 9.55 -31.86
N SER A 498 -12.16 8.82 -31.75
CA SER A 498 -10.87 9.15 -32.34
C SER A 498 -10.02 7.90 -32.57
N ASN A 499 -9.70 7.59 -33.83
CA ASN A 499 -8.93 6.41 -34.26
C ASN A 499 -9.44 5.08 -33.66
N GLY A 500 -10.76 4.90 -33.64
CA GLY A 500 -11.45 3.72 -33.11
C GLY A 500 -11.59 3.69 -31.59
N ASN A 501 -11.03 4.66 -30.86
CA ASN A 501 -11.22 4.80 -29.41
C ASN A 501 -12.47 5.63 -29.14
N LEU A 502 -13.16 5.34 -28.03
CA LEU A 502 -14.38 6.04 -27.66
C LEU A 502 -14.26 6.62 -26.26
N ARG A 503 -14.84 7.81 -26.06
CA ARG A 503 -14.97 8.42 -24.73
C ARG A 503 -16.43 8.81 -24.50
N LEU A 504 -16.97 8.41 -23.36
CA LEU A 504 -18.33 8.74 -22.92
C LEU A 504 -18.28 9.83 -21.85
N VAL A 505 -19.07 10.90 -22.01
CA VAL A 505 -19.11 12.05 -21.10
C VAL A 505 -20.56 12.37 -20.72
N VAL A 506 -20.80 12.78 -19.50
CA VAL A 506 -22.13 13.24 -19.04
C VAL A 506 -22.48 14.56 -19.72
N LYS A 507 -23.72 14.71 -20.21
CA LYS A 507 -24.15 15.94 -20.90
C LYS A 507 -24.85 16.90 -19.94
N GLY A 508 -24.42 18.16 -19.94
CA GLY A 508 -25.03 19.23 -19.15
C GLY A 508 -24.60 19.22 -17.68
N GLY A 509 -25.54 19.45 -16.76
CA GLY A 509 -25.28 19.54 -15.32
C GLY A 509 -25.54 18.24 -14.57
N SER A 510 -24.69 17.91 -13.61
CA SER A 510 -24.83 16.75 -12.71
C SER A 510 -24.14 17.03 -11.35
N ALA A 511 -23.91 15.99 -10.56
CA ALA A 511 -23.35 16.06 -9.22
C ALA A 511 -22.33 14.95 -8.96
N GLN A 512 -22.79 13.76 -8.58
CA GLN A 512 -21.95 12.72 -8.00
C GLN A 512 -21.20 11.91 -9.06
N THR A 513 -21.83 11.60 -10.21
CA THR A 513 -21.22 10.82 -11.28
C THR A 513 -19.96 11.50 -11.81
N SER A 514 -18.92 10.74 -12.14
CA SER A 514 -17.79 11.34 -12.85
C SER A 514 -18.24 11.92 -14.21
N PRO A 515 -17.76 13.12 -14.59
CA PRO A 515 -18.07 13.68 -15.89
C PRO A 515 -17.59 12.80 -17.04
N VAL A 516 -16.48 12.08 -16.87
CA VAL A 516 -15.96 11.11 -17.84
C VAL A 516 -16.43 9.72 -17.44
N ALA A 517 -17.55 9.31 -18.04
CA ALA A 517 -18.27 8.09 -17.71
C ALA A 517 -17.58 6.81 -18.21
N GLY A 518 -16.78 6.89 -19.28
CA GLY A 518 -16.07 5.72 -19.83
C GLY A 518 -15.03 6.07 -20.88
N LEU A 519 -14.04 5.20 -21.04
CA LEU A 519 -12.97 5.30 -22.03
C LEU A 519 -12.68 3.93 -22.65
N PHE A 520 -13.10 3.74 -23.90
CA PHE A 520 -12.86 2.53 -24.68
C PHE A 520 -11.52 2.60 -25.41
N SER A 521 -10.71 1.57 -25.26
CA SER A 521 -9.47 1.43 -26.01
C SER A 521 -9.65 0.55 -27.24
N ALA A 522 -9.29 1.08 -28.40
CA ALA A 522 -9.28 0.34 -29.65
C ALA A 522 -8.27 -0.82 -29.64
N ILE A 523 -7.23 -0.74 -28.79
CA ILE A 523 -6.18 -1.73 -28.61
C ILE A 523 -6.72 -2.95 -27.86
N THR A 524 -7.32 -2.74 -26.69
CA THR A 524 -7.83 -3.83 -25.83
C THR A 524 -9.24 -4.25 -26.17
N LYS A 525 -9.97 -3.43 -26.94
CA LYS A 525 -11.41 -3.58 -27.19
C LYS A 525 -12.22 -3.65 -25.89
N ALA A 526 -11.77 -2.93 -24.87
CA ALA A 526 -12.32 -2.93 -23.53
C ALA A 526 -12.29 -1.55 -22.89
N GLU A 527 -12.91 -1.45 -21.72
CA GLU A 527 -12.85 -0.30 -20.83
C GLU A 527 -11.43 -0.10 -20.30
N VAL A 528 -10.99 1.15 -20.21
CA VAL A 528 -9.76 1.53 -19.52
C VAL A 528 -10.04 1.97 -18.07
N LEU A 529 -11.16 2.64 -17.82
CA LEU A 529 -11.48 3.18 -16.49
C LEU A 529 -12.10 2.14 -15.56
N ALA A 530 -11.71 2.18 -14.30
CA ALA A 530 -12.36 1.49 -13.19
C ALA A 530 -12.84 2.47 -12.13
N GLY A 531 -13.49 1.95 -11.08
CA GLY A 531 -13.96 2.76 -9.98
C GLY A 531 -14.90 3.89 -10.46
N ARG A 532 -14.64 5.11 -9.98
CA ARG A 532 -15.37 6.32 -10.39
C ARG A 532 -14.78 7.00 -11.62
N GLY A 533 -13.72 6.48 -12.25
CA GLY A 533 -13.00 7.18 -13.31
C GLY A 533 -12.14 8.35 -12.79
N PRO A 534 -11.78 9.32 -13.65
CA PRO A 534 -10.98 10.49 -13.27
C PRO A 534 -11.74 11.42 -12.33
N GLY A 535 -11.03 11.96 -11.33
CA GLY A 535 -11.57 12.91 -10.36
C GLY A 535 -10.49 13.62 -9.55
N TRP A 536 -10.90 14.33 -8.50
CA TRP A 536 -10.02 15.08 -7.60
C TRP A 536 -10.54 15.09 -6.15
N SER A 537 -9.65 15.42 -5.21
CA SER A 537 -10.02 15.83 -3.84
C SER A 537 -9.28 17.08 -3.41
N LEU A 538 -9.86 17.83 -2.48
CA LEU A 538 -9.29 19.04 -1.88
C LEU A 538 -9.17 18.87 -0.37
N ARG A 539 -8.03 19.26 0.21
CA ARG A 539 -7.88 19.41 1.66
C ARG A 539 -8.11 20.87 2.04
N LEU A 540 -9.32 21.19 2.49
CA LEU A 540 -9.75 22.56 2.82
C LEU A 540 -9.87 22.72 4.36
N GLY A 541 -9.00 23.53 4.95
CA GLY A 541 -8.98 23.78 6.40
C GLY A 541 -8.96 22.48 7.22
N GLY A 542 -8.14 21.50 6.79
CA GLY A 542 -7.98 20.19 7.41
C GLY A 542 -8.95 19.10 6.92
N SER A 543 -10.13 19.46 6.40
CA SER A 543 -11.11 18.48 5.91
C SER A 543 -10.84 18.06 4.47
N LEU A 544 -10.93 16.76 4.20
CA LEU A 544 -10.90 16.23 2.84
C LEU A 544 -12.29 16.35 2.20
N VAL A 545 -12.35 16.88 0.97
CA VAL A 545 -13.57 17.01 0.17
C VAL A 545 -13.33 16.34 -1.17
N HIS A 546 -14.24 15.45 -1.58
CA HIS A 546 -14.17 14.76 -2.87
C HIS A 546 -15.07 15.46 -3.89
N ASP A 547 -14.70 15.41 -5.17
CA ASP A 547 -15.50 15.89 -6.31
C ASP A 547 -16.94 15.34 -6.37
N TYR A 548 -17.17 14.14 -5.82
CA TYR A 548 -18.49 13.50 -5.75
C TYR A 548 -19.29 13.81 -4.48
N ALA A 549 -18.86 14.76 -3.64
CA ALA A 549 -19.60 15.11 -2.43
C ALA A 549 -21.04 15.57 -2.79
N PRO A 550 -22.08 15.18 -2.03
CA PRO A 550 -23.48 15.45 -2.41
C PRO A 550 -23.85 16.93 -2.61
N ASN A 551 -23.08 17.84 -2.01
CA ASN A 551 -23.26 19.28 -2.08
C ASN A 551 -22.42 19.98 -3.17
N ILE A 552 -21.76 19.21 -4.03
CA ILE A 552 -21.07 19.69 -5.22
C ILE A 552 -21.99 19.49 -6.43
N ARG A 553 -21.97 20.46 -7.33
CA ARG A 553 -22.58 20.36 -8.66
C ARG A 553 -21.52 20.63 -9.69
N TYR A 554 -21.69 20.07 -10.88
CA TYR A 554 -20.84 20.40 -12.01
C TYR A 554 -21.63 20.57 -13.29
N THR A 555 -21.03 21.27 -14.25
CA THR A 555 -21.52 21.40 -15.62
C THR A 555 -20.44 21.01 -16.60
N VAL A 556 -20.83 20.23 -17.61
CA VAL A 556 -19.97 19.90 -18.76
C VAL A 556 -20.32 20.83 -19.92
N SER A 557 -19.31 21.52 -20.46
CA SER A 557 -19.47 22.37 -21.64
C SER A 557 -19.81 21.53 -22.87
N GLN A 558 -20.38 22.16 -23.90
CA GLN A 558 -20.58 21.50 -25.19
C GLN A 558 -19.25 20.98 -25.76
N LEU A 559 -19.25 19.72 -26.23
CA LEU A 559 -18.10 19.15 -26.89
C LEU A 559 -17.76 19.92 -28.18
N ARG A 560 -16.48 20.25 -28.35
CA ARG A 560 -15.95 20.86 -29.57
C ARG A 560 -14.93 19.95 -30.23
N ARG A 561 -14.76 20.07 -31.55
CA ARG A 561 -13.67 19.41 -32.28
C ARG A 561 -12.53 20.39 -32.57
N GLU A 562 -11.31 19.92 -32.38
CA GLU A 562 -10.06 20.63 -32.70
C GLU A 562 -9.12 19.68 -33.45
N GLY A 563 -9.18 19.71 -34.79
CA GLY A 563 -8.56 18.67 -35.61
C GLY A 563 -9.16 17.28 -35.30
N ASP A 564 -8.29 16.30 -35.02
CA ASP A 564 -8.69 14.94 -34.64
C ASP A 564 -9.04 14.78 -33.15
N ALA A 565 -8.89 15.87 -32.38
CA ALA A 565 -9.19 15.87 -30.96
C ALA A 565 -10.61 16.37 -30.69
N SER A 566 -11.18 15.89 -29.58
CA SER A 566 -12.39 16.42 -28.99
C SER A 566 -12.08 17.06 -27.64
N VAL A 567 -12.57 18.28 -27.44
CA VAL A 567 -12.29 19.09 -26.25
C VAL A 567 -13.58 19.54 -25.57
N PHE A 568 -13.55 19.58 -24.24
CA PHE A 568 -14.64 20.07 -23.41
C PHE A 568 -14.08 20.51 -22.05
N ALA A 569 -14.79 21.40 -21.37
CA ALA A 569 -14.50 21.79 -20.01
C ALA A 569 -15.53 21.24 -19.02
N VAL A 570 -15.11 21.08 -17.78
CA VAL A 570 -15.97 20.78 -16.63
C VAL A 570 -15.72 21.80 -15.54
N ASP A 571 -16.82 22.39 -15.05
CA ASP A 571 -16.83 23.34 -13.95
C ASP A 571 -17.57 22.72 -12.76
N TRP A 572 -16.89 22.50 -11.64
CA TRP A 572 -17.51 22.09 -10.38
C TRP A 572 -17.65 23.30 -9.45
N GLU A 573 -18.74 23.34 -8.69
CA GLU A 573 -18.98 24.35 -7.67
C GLU A 573 -19.53 23.71 -6.39
N ARG A 574 -18.94 24.09 -5.26
CA ARG A 574 -19.59 24.05 -3.96
C ARG A 574 -19.88 25.48 -3.55
N LYS A 575 -21.16 25.86 -3.63
CA LYS A 575 -21.59 27.26 -3.44
C LYS A 575 -21.01 27.87 -2.16
N GLY A 576 -20.30 28.98 -2.31
CA GLY A 576 -19.68 29.73 -1.21
C GLY A 576 -18.39 29.13 -0.63
N ALA A 577 -17.92 27.98 -1.14
CA ALA A 577 -16.70 27.32 -0.66
C ALA A 577 -15.58 27.31 -1.71
N PHE A 578 -15.84 26.81 -2.92
CA PHE A 578 -14.84 26.78 -3.99
C PHE A 578 -15.47 26.54 -5.37
N ARG A 579 -14.68 26.80 -6.41
CA ARG A 579 -14.91 26.34 -7.79
C ARG A 579 -13.69 25.58 -8.30
N CYS A 580 -13.93 24.53 -9.07
CA CYS A 580 -12.88 23.82 -9.78
C CYS A 580 -13.17 23.87 -11.28
N HIS A 581 -12.16 24.10 -12.10
CA HIS A 581 -12.26 24.10 -13.56
C HIS A 581 -11.23 23.15 -14.16
N SER A 582 -11.66 22.32 -15.11
CA SER A 582 -10.80 21.40 -15.87
C SER A 582 -11.13 21.46 -17.36
N ASP A 583 -10.11 21.63 -18.18
CA ASP A 583 -10.16 21.35 -19.61
C ASP A 583 -9.77 19.90 -19.87
N PHE A 584 -10.51 19.25 -20.76
CA PHE A 584 -10.25 17.92 -21.24
C PHE A 584 -9.95 17.93 -22.73
N ARG A 585 -8.95 17.13 -23.14
CA ARG A 585 -8.63 16.87 -24.54
C ARG A 585 -8.52 15.37 -24.76
N PHE A 586 -9.26 14.85 -25.73
CA PHE A 586 -9.24 13.44 -26.12
C PHE A 586 -8.85 13.30 -27.58
N CYS A 587 -7.78 12.57 -27.87
CA CYS A 587 -7.24 12.36 -29.22
C CYS A 587 -6.57 11.00 -29.32
N GLY A 588 -6.92 10.19 -30.33
CA GLY A 588 -6.51 8.80 -30.42
C GLY A 588 -6.91 8.03 -29.16
N GLY A 589 -5.92 7.44 -28.48
CA GLY A 589 -6.12 6.76 -27.18
C GLY A 589 -5.72 7.60 -25.95
N ARG A 590 -5.46 8.90 -26.12
CA ARG A 590 -4.95 9.81 -25.08
C ARG A 590 -6.04 10.74 -24.56
N LEU A 591 -6.22 10.73 -23.24
CA LEU A 591 -7.06 11.66 -22.49
C LEU A 591 -6.16 12.55 -21.63
N GLU A 592 -6.26 13.86 -21.84
CA GLU A 592 -5.56 14.87 -21.06
C GLU A 592 -6.57 15.67 -20.22
N GLN A 593 -6.18 16.05 -19.01
CA GLN A 593 -6.99 16.84 -18.10
C GLN A 593 -6.15 17.91 -17.37
N THR A 594 -6.61 19.17 -17.38
CA THR A 594 -6.07 20.24 -16.52
C THR A 594 -6.87 20.34 -15.21
N LEU A 595 -6.37 21.07 -14.22
CA LEU A 595 -7.16 21.43 -13.03
C LEU A 595 -6.73 22.78 -12.49
N SER A 596 -7.72 23.63 -12.21
CA SER A 596 -7.57 24.83 -11.39
C SER A 596 -8.65 24.85 -10.30
N VAL A 597 -8.31 25.43 -9.15
CA VAL A 597 -9.19 25.54 -7.99
C VAL A 597 -9.19 26.99 -7.51
N GLU A 598 -10.36 27.61 -7.54
CA GLU A 598 -10.65 28.89 -6.92
C GLU A 598 -11.24 28.64 -5.53
N ASN A 599 -10.48 28.91 -4.47
CA ASN A 599 -10.99 28.86 -3.10
C ASN A 599 -11.77 30.14 -2.77
N LEU A 600 -13.06 30.01 -2.51
CA LEU A 600 -13.94 31.12 -2.16
C LEU A 600 -14.07 31.30 -0.64
N ASP A 601 -13.58 30.34 0.15
CA ASP A 601 -13.61 30.39 1.61
C ASP A 601 -12.42 31.18 2.15
N GLY A 602 -12.69 32.40 2.64
CA GLY A 602 -11.69 33.29 3.23
C GLY A 602 -11.15 32.84 4.60
N ASN A 603 -11.73 31.80 5.21
CA ASN A 603 -11.38 31.31 6.55
C ASN A 603 -10.80 29.89 6.55
N ARG A 604 -10.76 29.21 5.40
CA ARG A 604 -10.18 27.88 5.27
C ARG A 604 -9.16 27.85 4.13
N LEU A 605 -7.90 27.60 4.48
CA LEU A 605 -6.83 27.40 3.50
C LEU A 605 -7.05 26.11 2.69
N LEU A 606 -6.88 26.21 1.37
CA LEU A 606 -6.65 25.05 0.53
C LEU A 606 -5.21 24.60 0.77
N ARG A 607 -5.02 23.41 1.35
CA ARG A 607 -3.70 22.89 1.73
C ARG A 607 -3.11 21.97 0.68
N GLU A 608 -3.95 21.10 0.14
CA GLU A 608 -3.55 20.06 -0.80
C GLU A 608 -4.64 19.84 -1.84
N VAL A 609 -4.22 19.46 -3.04
CA VAL A 609 -5.08 19.00 -4.13
C VAL A 609 -4.63 17.60 -4.55
N ILE A 610 -5.48 16.61 -4.33
CA ILE A 610 -5.25 15.23 -4.79
C ILE A 610 -5.77 15.13 -6.22
N PHE A 611 -4.86 15.23 -7.18
CA PHE A 611 -5.15 15.24 -8.61
C PHE A 611 -3.92 14.86 -9.46
N PRO A 612 -4.07 13.99 -10.47
CA PRO A 612 -5.27 13.22 -10.79
C PRO A 612 -5.57 12.19 -9.72
N ARG A 613 -6.84 11.86 -9.55
CA ARG A 613 -7.26 10.59 -8.96
C ARG A 613 -7.94 9.78 -10.03
N VAL A 614 -7.37 8.64 -10.40
CA VAL A 614 -7.92 7.78 -11.46
C VAL A 614 -7.78 6.32 -11.08
N ALA A 615 -8.80 5.53 -11.42
CA ALA A 615 -8.72 4.09 -11.36
C ALA A 615 -8.77 3.50 -12.78
N VAL A 616 -7.90 2.52 -13.03
CA VAL A 616 -7.73 1.81 -14.31
C VAL A 616 -8.07 0.35 -14.13
N ALA A 617 -8.92 -0.19 -14.99
CA ALA A 617 -9.35 -1.58 -14.95
C ALA A 617 -8.20 -2.54 -15.26
N LYS A 618 -8.27 -3.77 -14.74
CA LYS A 618 -7.34 -4.82 -15.11
C LYS A 618 -7.39 -5.02 -16.63
N LEU A 619 -6.21 -4.99 -17.25
CA LEU A 619 -6.06 -5.23 -18.67
C LEU A 619 -6.39 -6.69 -19.01
N PRO A 620 -6.87 -6.98 -20.25
CA PRO A 620 -7.46 -8.27 -20.59
C PRO A 620 -6.47 -9.44 -20.65
N GLY A 621 -5.16 -9.18 -20.70
CA GLY A 621 -4.13 -10.21 -20.69
C GLY A 621 -4.15 -11.09 -19.43
N ALA A 622 -3.54 -12.27 -19.53
CA ALA A 622 -3.56 -13.28 -18.47
C ALA A 622 -2.86 -12.80 -17.19
N SER A 623 -1.75 -12.06 -17.35
CA SER A 623 -1.01 -11.41 -16.28
C SER A 623 -0.80 -9.93 -16.58
N ASP A 624 -0.54 -9.16 -15.52
CA ASP A 624 -0.33 -7.72 -15.61
C ASP A 624 0.89 -7.28 -14.79
N GLU A 625 1.52 -6.18 -15.22
CA GLU A 625 2.72 -5.62 -14.62
C GLU A 625 2.66 -4.08 -14.57
N LEU A 626 3.35 -3.50 -13.60
CA LEU A 626 3.46 -2.06 -13.37
C LEU A 626 4.94 -1.67 -13.35
N VAL A 627 5.35 -0.68 -14.15
CA VAL A 627 6.62 0.04 -13.95
C VAL A 627 6.39 1.26 -13.06
N TYR A 628 7.22 1.41 -12.03
CA TYR A 628 7.19 2.52 -11.08
C TYR A 628 8.58 3.17 -10.97
N PRO A 629 8.68 4.51 -10.90
CA PRO A 629 9.95 5.24 -11.01
C PRO A 629 10.73 5.31 -9.68
N LEU A 630 10.92 4.16 -9.03
CA LEU A 630 11.77 4.00 -7.85
C LEU A 630 13.23 3.86 -8.28
N PHE A 631 14.10 4.77 -7.84
CA PHE A 631 15.47 4.95 -8.32
C PHE A 631 15.52 5.04 -9.86
N SER A 632 16.12 4.05 -10.51
CA SER A 632 16.20 3.97 -11.97
C SER A 632 14.95 3.34 -12.62
N GLY A 633 13.99 2.88 -11.81
CA GLY A 633 12.78 2.19 -12.24
C GLY A 633 12.74 0.74 -11.74
N VAL A 634 11.54 0.28 -11.37
CA VAL A 634 11.28 -1.10 -10.96
C VAL A 634 9.97 -1.59 -11.57
N THR A 635 9.87 -2.89 -11.85
CA THR A 635 8.61 -3.53 -12.23
C THR A 635 7.97 -4.27 -11.05
N ARG A 636 6.64 -4.42 -11.08
CA ARG A 636 5.84 -5.19 -10.12
C ARG A 636 4.83 -6.05 -10.87
N LYS A 637 4.79 -7.34 -10.54
CA LYS A 637 3.87 -8.31 -11.13
C LYS A 637 2.54 -8.35 -10.39
N ASN A 638 1.47 -8.65 -11.12
CA ASN A 638 0.10 -8.77 -10.64
C ASN A 638 -0.37 -7.56 -9.79
N PRO A 639 -0.10 -6.30 -10.23
CA PRO A 639 -0.34 -5.14 -9.39
C PRO A 639 -1.83 -5.00 -9.04
N THR A 640 -2.76 -5.35 -9.93
CA THR A 640 -4.22 -5.31 -9.65
C THR A 640 -4.69 -6.33 -8.62
N ALA A 641 -3.89 -7.36 -8.31
CA ALA A 641 -4.19 -8.33 -7.25
C ALA A 641 -3.72 -7.85 -5.87
N GLY A 642 -2.77 -6.91 -5.83
CA GLY A 642 -2.20 -6.36 -4.60
C GLY A 642 -0.89 -5.62 -4.86
N VAL A 643 -0.92 -4.29 -4.84
CA VAL A 643 0.28 -3.44 -4.81
C VAL A 643 0.00 -2.20 -3.97
N GLY A 644 1.03 -1.67 -3.32
CA GLY A 644 1.03 -0.37 -2.65
C GLY A 644 2.40 0.28 -2.80
N LEU A 645 2.47 1.35 -3.57
CA LEU A 645 3.69 2.11 -3.82
C LEU A 645 3.40 3.59 -3.61
N ALA A 646 4.25 4.27 -2.85
CA ALA A 646 4.10 5.69 -2.62
C ALA A 646 5.44 6.36 -2.33
N GLY A 647 5.53 7.65 -2.62
CA GLY A 647 6.72 8.43 -2.35
C GLY A 647 6.60 9.90 -2.76
N GLY A 648 7.44 10.74 -2.14
CA GLY A 648 7.59 12.13 -2.53
C GLY A 648 8.34 12.27 -3.87
N TYR A 649 7.97 13.26 -4.65
CA TYR A 649 8.64 13.68 -5.88
C TYR A 649 9.15 15.12 -5.73
N PRO A 650 10.30 15.46 -6.32
CA PRO A 650 11.31 14.53 -6.84
C PRO A 650 12.07 13.85 -5.68
N SER A 651 12.28 12.54 -5.75
CA SER A 651 13.18 11.83 -4.83
C SER A 651 13.63 10.50 -5.43
N ALA A 652 14.51 9.78 -4.74
CA ALA A 652 14.83 8.40 -5.08
C ALA A 652 13.60 7.47 -5.03
N ARG A 653 12.56 7.78 -4.25
CA ARG A 653 11.32 6.99 -4.23
C ARG A 653 10.43 7.23 -5.45
N THR A 654 10.41 8.46 -5.95
CA THR A 654 9.64 8.85 -7.12
C THR A 654 10.50 9.81 -7.93
N ALA A 655 11.29 9.26 -8.86
CA ALA A 655 12.23 10.04 -9.65
C ALA A 655 11.57 10.71 -10.87
N MET A 656 10.39 10.23 -11.27
CA MET A 656 9.67 10.65 -12.48
C MET A 656 8.17 10.73 -12.21
N GLN A 657 7.45 11.52 -13.02
CA GLN A 657 6.02 11.81 -12.81
C GLN A 657 5.09 10.89 -13.62
N PHE A 658 5.47 9.62 -13.82
CA PHE A 658 4.65 8.66 -14.57
C PHE A 658 4.74 7.23 -14.01
N ILE A 659 3.76 6.42 -14.39
CA ILE A 659 3.81 4.96 -14.34
C ILE A 659 3.37 4.37 -15.69
N GLY A 660 3.75 3.14 -15.95
CA GLY A 660 3.24 2.34 -17.06
C GLY A 660 2.61 1.07 -16.53
N TYR A 661 1.35 0.80 -16.90
CA TYR A 661 0.64 -0.42 -16.55
C TYR A 661 0.40 -1.22 -17.83
N TYR A 662 0.82 -2.49 -17.88
CA TYR A 662 0.71 -3.30 -19.09
C TYR A 662 0.41 -4.77 -18.78
N ASP A 663 -0.07 -5.51 -19.78
CA ASP A 663 -0.37 -6.94 -19.66
C ASP A 663 0.54 -7.83 -20.51
N SER A 664 0.31 -9.14 -20.43
CA SER A 664 1.07 -10.16 -21.17
C SER A 664 0.91 -10.11 -22.70
N GLU A 665 -0.01 -9.29 -23.23
CA GLU A 665 -0.29 -9.12 -24.66
C GLU A 665 0.23 -7.75 -25.16
N ASP A 666 1.13 -7.14 -24.41
CA ASP A 666 1.69 -5.81 -24.64
C ASP A 666 0.61 -4.73 -24.75
N ASN A 667 -0.57 -4.91 -24.14
CA ASN A 667 -1.52 -3.82 -23.99
C ASN A 667 -1.02 -2.94 -22.85
N GLY A 668 -0.94 -1.62 -23.07
CA GLY A 668 -0.42 -0.69 -22.08
C GLY A 668 -1.36 0.49 -21.83
N VAL A 669 -1.34 1.00 -20.61
CA VAL A 669 -1.91 2.28 -20.20
C VAL A 669 -0.82 3.10 -19.51
N TYR A 670 -0.45 4.20 -20.12
CA TYR A 670 0.45 5.20 -19.59
C TYR A 670 -0.35 6.16 -18.70
N LEU A 671 0.12 6.40 -17.48
CA LEU A 671 -0.52 7.29 -16.52
C LEU A 671 0.54 8.27 -16.02
N ALA A 672 0.28 9.56 -16.13
CA ALA A 672 1.24 10.57 -15.72
C ALA A 672 0.60 11.85 -15.23
N LEU A 673 1.38 12.56 -14.42
CA LEU A 673 1.23 13.98 -14.20
C LEU A 673 2.33 14.68 -15.00
N GLU A 674 2.03 15.05 -16.24
CA GLU A 674 2.93 15.78 -17.13
C GLU A 674 3.00 17.26 -16.71
N ALA A 675 3.56 17.52 -15.53
CA ALA A 675 3.82 18.85 -15.00
C ALA A 675 5.25 19.31 -15.31
N THR A 676 5.38 20.57 -15.72
CA THR A 676 6.64 21.16 -16.22
C THR A 676 7.47 21.83 -15.13
N ASP A 677 6.85 22.15 -13.99
CA ASP A 677 7.43 22.95 -12.91
C ASP A 677 8.41 22.18 -12.01
N GLY A 678 8.39 20.85 -12.01
CA GLY A 678 9.17 20.03 -11.09
C GLY A 678 8.76 20.21 -9.62
N ALA A 679 7.53 20.70 -9.39
CA ALA A 679 7.01 20.99 -8.05
C ALA A 679 7.00 19.74 -7.16
N SER A 680 7.27 19.93 -5.88
CA SER A 680 7.19 18.88 -4.87
C SER A 680 5.76 18.37 -4.72
N LYS A 681 5.61 17.05 -4.79
CA LYS A 681 4.31 16.35 -4.76
C LYS A 681 4.49 14.97 -4.14
N PHE A 682 3.39 14.26 -3.90
CA PHE A 682 3.43 12.89 -3.40
C PHE A 682 2.63 11.95 -4.32
N CYS A 683 3.27 10.90 -4.83
CA CYS A 683 2.63 9.90 -5.69
C CYS A 683 2.15 8.71 -4.85
N SER A 684 0.99 8.16 -5.19
CA SER A 684 0.47 6.90 -4.64
C SER A 684 -0.10 6.01 -5.76
N VAL A 685 0.22 4.73 -5.72
CA VAL A 685 -0.33 3.69 -6.60
C VAL A 685 -0.76 2.51 -5.76
N THR A 686 -2.04 2.14 -5.85
CA THR A 686 -2.59 1.00 -5.12
C THR A 686 -3.36 0.09 -6.06
N GLY A 687 -3.29 -1.22 -5.85
CA GLY A 687 -3.99 -2.18 -6.70
C GLY A 687 -4.75 -3.21 -5.90
N ARG A 688 -6.02 -3.41 -6.28
CA ARG A 688 -6.99 -4.26 -5.60
C ARG A 688 -8.05 -4.74 -6.57
N THR A 689 -8.63 -5.91 -6.29
CA THR A 689 -9.92 -6.35 -6.86
C THR A 689 -10.05 -6.14 -8.39
N GLY A 690 -8.95 -6.29 -9.12
CA GLY A 690 -8.95 -6.15 -10.58
C GLY A 690 -8.89 -4.71 -11.10
N TYR A 691 -8.38 -3.75 -10.33
CA TYR A 691 -8.05 -2.41 -10.81
C TYR A 691 -6.83 -1.81 -10.10
N LEU A 692 -6.25 -0.76 -10.70
CA LEU A 692 -5.21 0.09 -10.12
C LEU A 692 -5.74 1.49 -9.89
N ARG A 693 -5.43 2.08 -8.74
CA ARG A 693 -5.69 3.49 -8.41
C ARG A 693 -4.37 4.26 -8.44
N TYR A 694 -4.36 5.37 -9.15
CA TYR A 694 -3.22 6.26 -9.33
C TYR A 694 -3.56 7.67 -8.86
N GLU A 695 -2.74 8.22 -7.96
CA GLU A 695 -2.99 9.50 -7.32
C GLU A 695 -1.73 10.34 -7.13
N TRP A 696 -1.91 11.66 -7.24
CA TRP A 696 -0.91 12.64 -6.83
C TRP A 696 -1.48 13.64 -5.84
N THR A 697 -0.82 13.84 -4.70
CA THR A 697 -1.09 14.94 -3.78
C THR A 697 -0.17 16.12 -4.12
N ASN A 698 -0.77 17.25 -4.48
CA ASN A 698 -0.09 18.51 -4.78
C ASN A 698 -0.24 19.44 -3.57
N TYR A 699 0.87 19.98 -3.05
CA TYR A 699 0.81 21.02 -2.02
C TYR A 699 0.38 22.35 -2.62
N VAL A 700 -0.33 23.16 -1.84
CA VAL A 700 -0.78 24.50 -2.26
C VAL A 700 -0.14 25.54 -1.36
N GLY A 701 0.74 26.35 -1.94
CA GLY A 701 1.41 27.44 -1.25
C GLY A 701 0.44 28.55 -0.83
N PHE A 702 0.75 29.25 0.26
CA PHE A 702 -0.04 30.38 0.74
C PHE A 702 0.81 31.44 1.44
N LYS A 703 0.35 32.69 1.41
CA LYS A 703 1.03 33.82 2.03
C LYS A 703 0.98 33.72 3.56
N HIS A 704 2.00 34.26 4.23
CA HIS A 704 2.01 34.37 5.68
C HIS A 704 0.79 35.16 6.18
N GLY A 705 0.14 34.66 7.24
CA GLY A 705 -1.09 35.24 7.79
C GLY A 705 -2.38 34.96 7.00
N ALA A 706 -2.31 34.29 5.84
CA ALA A 706 -3.51 33.89 5.10
C ALA A 706 -4.34 32.88 5.89
N LYS A 707 -5.66 33.06 5.88
CA LYS A 707 -6.63 32.16 6.54
C LYS A 707 -7.44 31.34 5.55
N GLY A 708 -7.48 31.76 4.29
CA GLY A 708 -8.23 31.14 3.21
C GLY A 708 -8.07 31.94 1.91
N GLY A 709 -8.87 31.62 0.91
CA GLY A 709 -8.89 32.32 -0.38
C GLY A 709 -7.70 32.03 -1.32
N ASN A 710 -6.76 31.16 -0.92
CA ASN A 710 -5.65 30.74 -1.79
C ASN A 710 -6.12 29.70 -2.82
N GLY A 711 -5.61 29.77 -4.05
CA GLY A 711 -6.01 28.89 -5.15
C GLY A 711 -4.93 27.92 -5.60
N PHE A 712 -5.28 27.05 -6.55
CA PHE A 712 -4.38 26.10 -7.18
C PHE A 712 -4.56 26.13 -8.71
N THR A 713 -3.47 25.97 -9.45
CA THR A 713 -3.50 25.73 -10.90
C THR A 713 -2.36 24.79 -11.24
N LEU A 714 -2.68 23.67 -11.89
CA LEU A 714 -1.68 22.70 -12.29
C LEU A 714 -0.79 23.26 -13.42
N ALA A 715 0.54 23.19 -13.27
CA ALA A 715 1.51 23.60 -14.28
C ALA A 715 1.74 22.52 -15.37
N GLY A 716 0.65 22.01 -15.95
CA GLY A 716 0.68 20.91 -16.91
C GLY A 716 -0.64 20.16 -16.97
N LYS A 717 -0.57 18.85 -17.22
CA LYS A 717 -1.76 18.01 -17.44
C LYS A 717 -1.63 16.66 -16.76
N ALA A 718 -2.75 16.13 -16.26
CA ALA A 718 -2.89 14.71 -16.01
C ALA A 718 -3.17 13.99 -17.33
N VAL A 719 -2.56 12.82 -17.52
CA VAL A 719 -2.61 12.09 -18.79
C VAL A 719 -2.89 10.62 -18.54
N LEU A 720 -3.78 10.08 -19.36
CA LEU A 720 -3.99 8.65 -19.52
C LEU A 720 -3.94 8.32 -21.02
N GLU A 721 -3.05 7.42 -21.41
CA GLU A 721 -2.86 7.04 -22.82
C GLU A 721 -2.77 5.53 -23.00
N SER A 722 -3.65 4.97 -23.84
CA SER A 722 -3.52 3.57 -24.28
C SER A 722 -2.39 3.44 -25.30
N TYR A 723 -1.51 2.46 -25.11
CA TYR A 723 -0.38 2.17 -26.01
C TYR A 723 -0.17 0.66 -26.18
N LYS A 724 0.69 0.30 -27.15
CA LYS A 724 1.20 -1.06 -27.32
C LYS A 724 2.67 -1.13 -26.91
N GLY A 725 3.00 -2.05 -26.02
CA GLY A 725 4.36 -2.26 -25.50
C GLY A 725 4.38 -2.45 -23.99
N ASP A 726 5.60 -2.47 -23.46
CA ASP A 726 5.91 -2.66 -22.04
C ASP A 726 6.40 -1.37 -21.38
N TRP A 727 7.13 -1.50 -20.27
CA TRP A 727 7.76 -0.39 -19.55
C TRP A 727 8.58 0.55 -20.47
N PHE A 728 9.22 0.03 -21.52
CA PHE A 728 10.03 0.84 -22.42
C PHE A 728 9.14 1.76 -23.26
N GLY A 729 7.99 1.26 -23.72
CA GLY A 729 6.98 2.06 -24.43
C GLY A 729 6.48 3.23 -23.60
N ALA A 730 6.09 2.97 -22.34
CA ALA A 730 5.70 4.03 -21.40
C ALA A 730 6.81 5.05 -21.17
N SER A 731 8.07 4.59 -21.03
CA SER A 731 9.23 5.50 -20.88
C SER A 731 9.45 6.38 -22.11
N GLN A 732 9.24 5.87 -23.33
CA GLN A 732 9.35 6.69 -24.55
C GLN A 732 8.25 7.76 -24.62
N ILE A 733 7.02 7.47 -24.18
CA ILE A 733 5.95 8.47 -24.10
C ILE A 733 6.35 9.58 -23.12
N TYR A 734 6.83 9.24 -21.93
CA TYR A 734 7.28 10.25 -20.96
C TYR A 734 8.49 11.05 -21.48
N LYS A 735 9.47 10.38 -22.10
CA LYS A 735 10.63 11.04 -22.72
C LYS A 735 10.20 12.06 -23.77
N ASN A 736 9.20 11.75 -24.59
CA ASN A 736 8.67 12.66 -25.60
C ASN A 736 8.01 13.90 -24.97
N PHE A 737 7.28 13.74 -23.86
CA PHE A 737 6.78 14.87 -23.09
C PHE A 737 7.94 15.76 -22.60
N LEU A 738 8.94 15.16 -21.94
CA LEU A 738 10.09 15.90 -21.41
C LEU A 738 10.82 16.69 -22.51
N ALA A 739 11.07 16.06 -23.66
CA ALA A 739 11.79 16.69 -24.77
C ALA A 739 11.04 17.87 -25.39
N LYS A 740 9.70 17.87 -25.33
CA LYS A 740 8.84 18.90 -25.93
C LYS A 740 8.53 20.05 -24.97
N GLU A 741 8.21 19.72 -23.73
CA GLU A 741 7.54 20.65 -22.81
C GLU A 741 8.42 21.07 -21.61
N CYS A 742 9.50 20.34 -21.30
CA CYS A 742 10.31 20.59 -20.10
C CYS A 742 11.66 21.25 -20.45
N ASP A 743 11.90 22.44 -19.92
CA ASP A 743 13.15 23.19 -20.08
C ASP A 743 14.36 22.53 -19.40
N TRP A 744 14.10 21.75 -18.34
CA TRP A 744 15.08 21.03 -17.55
C TRP A 744 15.51 19.69 -18.16
N TYR A 745 14.89 19.27 -19.27
CA TYR A 745 15.29 18.05 -19.96
C TYR A 745 16.52 18.30 -20.84
N VAL A 746 17.55 17.46 -20.67
CA VAL A 746 18.70 17.44 -21.57
C VAL A 746 18.28 16.77 -22.87
N LYS A 747 18.09 17.56 -23.93
CA LYS A 747 17.66 17.07 -25.24
C LYS A 747 18.65 16.06 -25.81
N ASP A 748 18.14 15.08 -26.56
CA ASP A 748 18.95 14.00 -27.17
C ASP A 748 20.10 14.54 -28.05
N GLU A 749 19.84 15.61 -28.78
CA GLU A 749 20.83 16.31 -29.62
C GLU A 749 21.95 17.00 -28.81
N ALA A 750 21.75 17.21 -27.51
CA ALA A 750 22.75 17.74 -26.59
C ALA A 750 23.54 16.62 -25.87
N LEU A 751 23.30 15.35 -26.20
CA LEU A 751 24.03 14.21 -25.66
C LEU A 751 25.20 13.80 -26.59
N PRO A 752 26.39 13.47 -26.04
CA PRO A 752 26.74 13.57 -24.63
C PRO A 752 26.87 15.03 -24.17
N ARG A 753 26.53 15.28 -22.90
CA ARG A 753 26.62 16.61 -22.28
C ARG A 753 28.03 17.19 -22.36
N LEU A 754 28.23 18.17 -23.26
CA LEU A 754 29.53 18.81 -23.49
C LEU A 754 29.88 19.87 -22.41
N ASP A 755 28.87 20.37 -21.71
CA ASP A 755 28.98 21.23 -20.52
C ASP A 755 29.53 20.50 -19.28
N THR A 756 29.47 19.16 -19.27
CA THR A 756 30.17 18.34 -18.27
C THR A 756 31.68 18.36 -18.56
N PRO A 757 32.59 18.51 -17.58
CA PRO A 757 34.03 18.53 -17.86
C PRO A 757 34.53 17.22 -18.50
N GLN A 758 35.50 17.31 -19.42
CA GLN A 758 36.07 16.13 -20.10
C GLN A 758 36.58 15.09 -19.11
N TRP A 759 37.30 15.51 -18.06
CA TRP A 759 37.83 14.59 -17.05
C TRP A 759 36.74 13.72 -16.41
N TYR A 760 35.52 14.26 -16.23
CA TYR A 760 34.41 13.56 -15.60
C TYR A 760 33.79 12.54 -16.56
N ARG A 761 33.65 12.90 -17.84
CA ARG A 761 33.15 11.98 -18.89
C ARG A 761 34.11 10.83 -19.17
N ASP A 762 35.41 11.12 -19.15
CA ASP A 762 36.47 10.16 -19.46
C ASP A 762 36.88 9.35 -18.21
N ASN A 763 36.30 9.64 -17.04
CA ASN A 763 36.63 8.96 -15.79
C ASN A 763 36.11 7.51 -15.78
N LEU A 764 37.01 6.54 -15.57
CA LEU A 764 36.65 5.13 -15.59
C LEU A 764 36.42 4.54 -14.19
N LEU A 765 37.11 5.07 -13.17
CA LEU A 765 37.10 4.52 -11.83
C LEU A 765 36.83 5.62 -10.79
N TRP A 766 35.96 5.32 -9.84
CA TRP A 766 35.69 6.14 -8.66
C TRP A 766 36.18 5.40 -7.41
N MET A 767 36.94 6.09 -6.57
CA MET A 767 37.40 5.54 -5.29
C MET A 767 37.05 6.49 -4.15
N ALA A 768 36.50 5.96 -3.07
CA ALA A 768 36.37 6.71 -1.82
C ALA A 768 37.70 6.67 -1.06
N SER A 769 38.23 7.83 -0.70
CA SER A 769 39.49 7.94 0.07
C SER A 769 39.58 9.28 0.80
N SER A 770 40.65 9.50 1.54
CA SER A 770 40.87 10.68 2.38
C SER A 770 42.32 11.16 2.33
N ALA A 771 42.58 12.27 3.03
CA ALA A 771 43.93 12.83 3.17
C ALA A 771 44.92 11.94 3.96
N GLU A 772 44.45 10.83 4.54
CA GLU A 772 45.27 9.91 5.36
C GLU A 772 46.09 8.92 4.51
N GLU A 773 45.65 8.61 3.29
CA GLU A 773 46.29 7.61 2.41
C GLU A 773 46.78 8.15 1.04
N PRO A 774 47.39 9.34 0.97
CA PRO A 774 47.68 10.02 -0.30
C PRO A 774 48.71 9.28 -1.16
N ASN A 775 49.66 8.58 -0.53
CA ASN A 775 50.68 7.83 -1.25
C ASN A 775 50.10 6.59 -1.95
N SER A 776 49.10 5.95 -1.33
CA SER A 776 48.35 4.86 -1.94
C SER A 776 47.69 5.34 -3.23
N LEU A 777 47.10 6.54 -3.22
CA LEU A 777 46.51 7.13 -4.42
C LEU A 777 47.56 7.36 -5.51
N LEU A 778 48.71 7.98 -5.21
CA LEU A 778 49.78 8.15 -6.20
C LEU A 778 50.31 6.81 -6.75
N TYR A 779 50.36 5.77 -5.92
CA TYR A 779 50.69 4.42 -6.36
C TYR A 779 49.61 3.87 -7.30
N LEU A 780 48.33 3.97 -6.93
CA LEU A 780 47.20 3.49 -7.73
C LEU A 780 47.14 4.16 -9.11
N ARG A 781 47.58 5.43 -9.22
CA ARG A 781 47.72 6.10 -10.53
C ARG A 781 48.67 5.40 -11.48
N LYS A 782 49.75 4.83 -10.94
CA LYS A 782 50.72 4.04 -11.71
C LYS A 782 50.27 2.60 -11.87
N PHE A 783 49.56 2.06 -10.90
CA PHE A 783 49.11 0.66 -10.92
C PHE A 783 47.98 0.42 -11.91
N TYR A 784 46.94 1.26 -11.87
CA TYR A 784 45.76 1.08 -12.72
C TYR A 784 45.95 1.59 -14.14
N GLU A 785 46.84 2.58 -14.34
CA GLU A 785 47.13 3.22 -15.63
C GLU A 785 45.90 3.79 -16.38
N VAL A 786 44.74 3.89 -15.71
CA VAL A 786 43.50 4.49 -16.23
C VAL A 786 43.15 5.80 -15.50
N PRO A 787 42.34 6.70 -16.12
CA PRO A 787 41.76 7.83 -15.42
C PRO A 787 40.89 7.37 -14.24
N TYR A 788 41.12 7.94 -13.08
CA TYR A 788 40.23 7.78 -11.94
C TYR A 788 40.08 9.10 -11.17
N ALA A 789 38.97 9.19 -10.46
CA ALA A 789 38.62 10.30 -9.59
C ALA A 789 38.40 9.80 -8.17
N ILE A 790 38.67 10.68 -7.21
CA ILE A 790 38.50 10.37 -5.79
C ILE A 790 37.27 11.08 -5.26
N TRP A 791 36.36 10.29 -4.70
CA TRP A 791 35.36 10.77 -3.78
C TRP A 791 36.05 11.07 -2.45
N TRP A 792 36.32 12.35 -2.22
CA TRP A 792 37.22 12.81 -1.17
C TRP A 792 36.45 12.98 0.15
N CYS A 793 36.58 11.97 1.01
CA CYS A 793 35.89 11.83 2.28
C CYS A 793 36.74 12.37 3.44
N TRP A 794 36.08 12.81 4.51
CA TRP A 794 36.72 13.27 5.77
C TRP A 794 37.80 14.33 5.53
N TRP A 795 37.54 15.23 4.60
CA TRP A 795 38.47 16.27 4.21
C TRP A 795 38.41 17.52 5.10
N GLU A 796 37.36 17.58 5.89
CA GLU A 796 36.90 18.67 6.73
C GLU A 796 37.60 18.67 8.10
N ASN A 797 37.84 19.85 8.66
CA ASN A 797 38.41 20.05 9.99
C ASN A 797 37.34 19.96 11.08
N VAL A 798 36.57 18.88 11.07
CA VAL A 798 35.52 18.62 12.05
C VAL A 798 35.55 17.15 12.50
N PRO A 799 35.01 16.85 13.69
CA PRO A 799 34.82 15.47 14.14
C PRO A 799 34.01 14.66 13.13
N LYS A 800 34.29 13.36 13.03
CA LYS A 800 33.59 12.47 12.10
C LYS A 800 32.08 12.49 12.36
N GLY A 801 31.29 12.67 11.31
CA GLY A 801 29.84 12.76 11.40
C GLY A 801 29.31 14.16 11.70
N ALA A 802 30.17 15.16 11.90
CA ALA A 802 29.72 16.54 12.05
C ALA A 802 29.30 17.16 10.72
N GLN A 803 28.25 17.99 10.74
CA GLN A 803 27.76 18.72 9.56
C GLN A 803 27.74 20.23 9.86
N PRO A 804 28.90 20.92 9.79
CA PRO A 804 28.96 22.37 10.00
C PRO A 804 28.34 23.13 8.82
N PRO A 805 27.88 24.37 9.04
CA PRO A 805 27.35 25.18 7.95
C PRO A 805 28.40 25.55 6.90
N ILE A 806 29.60 25.95 7.33
CA ILE A 806 30.71 26.25 6.41
C ILE A 806 31.84 25.30 6.75
N ILE A 807 32.35 24.62 5.73
CA ILE A 807 33.38 23.60 5.89
C ILE A 807 34.77 24.23 5.81
N GLU A 808 35.60 23.95 6.80
CA GLU A 808 37.03 24.26 6.74
C GLU A 808 37.81 23.00 6.35
N PRO A 809 38.73 23.06 5.36
CA PRO A 809 39.55 21.90 5.02
C PRO A 809 40.65 21.69 6.05
N THR A 810 41.05 20.44 6.28
CA THR A 810 42.31 20.20 7.03
C THR A 810 43.52 20.69 6.23
N GLU A 811 44.62 20.98 6.91
CA GLU A 811 45.89 21.32 6.24
C GLU A 811 46.35 20.19 5.30
N ALA A 812 46.18 18.94 5.74
CA ALA A 812 46.48 17.76 4.96
C ALA A 812 45.64 17.69 3.68
N SER A 813 44.32 17.87 3.78
CA SER A 813 43.42 17.94 2.62
C SER A 813 43.83 19.04 1.64
N SER A 814 44.14 20.23 2.16
CA SER A 814 44.55 21.39 1.36
C SER A 814 45.82 21.11 0.57
N LYS A 815 46.81 20.51 1.22
CA LYS A 815 48.08 20.13 0.61
C LYS A 815 47.91 19.00 -0.42
N TRP A 816 47.23 17.92 -0.04
CA TRP A 816 47.13 16.72 -0.86
C TRP A 816 46.23 16.89 -2.07
N THR A 817 45.14 17.66 -1.96
CA THR A 817 44.30 17.98 -3.12
C THR A 817 45.14 18.64 -4.22
N LYS A 818 45.96 19.64 -3.89
CA LYS A 818 46.85 20.32 -4.86
C LYS A 818 47.90 19.39 -5.47
N LEU A 819 48.42 18.43 -4.70
CA LEU A 819 49.43 17.48 -5.18
C LEU A 819 48.83 16.39 -6.07
N LEU A 820 47.70 15.82 -5.67
CA LEU A 820 47.00 14.76 -6.41
C LEU A 820 46.43 15.30 -7.73
N THR A 821 45.84 16.49 -7.72
CA THR A 821 45.37 17.15 -8.96
C THR A 821 46.51 17.45 -9.93
N LYS A 822 47.66 17.91 -9.45
CA LYS A 822 48.88 18.05 -10.28
C LYS A 822 49.38 16.72 -10.84
N ALA A 823 49.14 15.61 -10.15
CA ALA A 823 49.46 14.27 -10.63
C ALA A 823 48.40 13.70 -11.60
N GLY A 824 47.41 14.51 -12.01
CA GLY A 824 46.35 14.11 -12.93
C GLY A 824 45.28 13.23 -12.30
N ILE A 825 45.11 13.29 -10.97
CA ILE A 825 44.04 12.61 -10.24
C ILE A 825 42.97 13.65 -9.90
N CYS A 826 41.73 13.43 -10.36
CA CYS A 826 40.65 14.35 -10.08
C CYS A 826 40.11 14.17 -8.66
N ILE A 827 39.94 15.27 -7.92
CA ILE A 827 39.44 15.27 -6.54
C ILE A 827 38.04 15.86 -6.50
N HIS A 828 37.10 15.10 -5.93
CA HIS A 828 35.68 15.42 -5.85
C HIS A 828 35.19 15.27 -4.40
N PRO A 829 35.28 16.34 -3.56
CA PRO A 829 34.93 16.25 -2.15
C PRO A 829 33.44 16.04 -1.90
N TYR A 830 33.15 15.22 -0.90
CA TYR A 830 31.82 14.99 -0.36
C TYR A 830 31.39 16.14 0.56
N ILE A 831 30.19 16.68 0.34
CA ILE A 831 29.52 17.65 1.22
C ILE A 831 28.07 17.23 1.39
N ASN A 832 27.49 17.40 2.58
CA ASN A 832 26.03 17.38 2.72
C ASN A 832 25.45 18.78 2.49
N GLY A 833 24.71 18.97 1.39
CA GLY A 833 24.12 20.28 1.05
C GLY A 833 22.76 20.55 1.67
N ARG A 834 22.23 19.62 2.47
CA ARG A 834 20.85 19.61 2.95
C ARG A 834 20.74 19.59 4.47
N LEU A 835 21.75 19.10 5.18
CA LEU A 835 21.68 18.86 6.62
C LEU A 835 22.61 19.78 7.39
N TRP A 836 22.10 20.39 8.45
CA TRP A 836 22.90 21.03 9.50
C TRP A 836 22.68 20.24 10.79
N GLY A 837 23.75 19.67 11.34
CA GLY A 837 23.58 18.73 12.43
C GLY A 837 24.74 18.61 13.38
N PHE A 838 24.54 17.63 14.25
CA PHE A 838 25.36 17.20 15.36
C PHE A 838 26.88 17.32 15.17
N SER A 839 27.63 17.45 16.27
CA SER A 839 29.10 17.33 16.29
C SER A 839 29.56 16.46 17.46
N GLU A 840 30.44 15.50 17.21
CA GLU A 840 31.12 14.75 18.28
C GLU A 840 32.23 15.61 18.92
N ARG A 841 32.01 16.19 20.10
CA ARG A 841 33.08 16.91 20.84
C ARG A 841 33.82 15.95 21.78
N PRO A 842 35.05 16.28 22.23
CA PRO A 842 35.76 15.51 23.27
C PRO A 842 34.96 15.36 24.58
N THR A 843 34.03 16.27 24.86
CA THR A 843 33.14 16.25 26.03
C THR A 843 31.81 15.55 25.77
N GLY A 844 31.64 14.93 24.60
CA GLY A 844 30.45 14.24 24.19
C GLY A 844 29.72 14.87 23.00
N ALA A 845 28.62 14.22 22.69
CA ALA A 845 27.63 14.54 21.68
C ALA A 845 27.03 15.95 21.81
N TYR A 846 27.22 16.86 20.84
CA TYR A 846 26.59 18.19 20.83
C TYR A 846 25.60 18.35 19.67
N ASP A 847 24.31 18.47 20.02
CA ASP A 847 23.24 18.76 19.06
C ASP A 847 23.30 20.23 18.61
N ARG A 848 23.53 20.43 17.31
CA ARG A 848 23.63 21.75 16.67
C ARG A 848 22.36 22.18 15.96
N THR A 849 21.33 21.32 15.95
CA THR A 849 20.04 21.64 15.33
C THR A 849 19.36 22.81 16.05
N ASP A 850 19.70 23.02 17.33
CA ASP A 850 19.20 24.12 18.15
C ASP A 850 19.96 25.45 18.02
N GLU A 851 21.05 25.52 17.25
CA GLU A 851 21.78 26.76 17.01
C GLU A 851 20.90 27.79 16.28
N GLU A 852 21.09 29.08 16.59
CA GLU A 852 20.32 30.18 15.98
C GLU A 852 20.39 30.16 14.44
N GLY A 853 21.57 29.86 13.89
CA GLY A 853 21.76 29.70 12.45
C GLY A 853 20.94 28.56 11.85
N ALA A 854 20.93 27.40 12.50
CA ALA A 854 20.13 26.25 12.07
C ALA A 854 18.63 26.58 12.15
N LYS A 855 18.15 27.14 13.27
CA LYS A 855 16.74 27.56 13.45
C LYS A 855 16.27 28.54 12.40
N ARG A 856 17.14 29.47 12.02
CA ARG A 856 16.83 30.53 11.05
C ARG A 856 16.76 30.02 9.62
N LEU A 857 17.61 29.08 9.24
CA LEU A 857 17.79 28.64 7.85
C LEU A 857 17.12 27.29 7.53
N ALA A 858 16.74 26.52 8.56
CA ALA A 858 16.09 25.22 8.41
C ALA A 858 14.65 25.34 7.91
N VAL A 859 14.19 24.31 7.22
CA VAL A 859 12.78 24.07 6.96
C VAL A 859 12.03 24.13 8.28
N GLN A 860 10.96 24.92 8.30
CA GLN A 860 10.09 25.05 9.46
C GLN A 860 8.79 24.29 9.20
N CYS A 861 8.39 23.45 10.15
CA CYS A 861 7.08 22.83 10.21
C CYS A 861 5.99 23.88 10.47
N GLU A 862 4.73 23.55 10.18
CA GLU A 862 3.61 24.47 10.40
C GLU A 862 3.47 24.94 11.87
N ASN A 863 3.88 24.12 12.82
CA ASN A 863 3.86 24.47 14.25
C ASN A 863 5.03 25.38 14.68
N GLY A 864 5.85 25.87 13.75
CA GLY A 864 6.99 26.74 14.00
C GLY A 864 8.26 26.01 14.45
N LYS A 865 8.22 24.69 14.66
CA LYS A 865 9.44 23.91 14.96
C LYS A 865 10.23 23.67 13.69
N ILE A 866 11.55 23.52 13.81
CA ILE A 866 12.37 23.07 12.69
C ILE A 866 12.03 21.62 12.32
N PHE A 867 12.12 21.31 11.04
CA PHE A 867 12.02 19.94 10.54
C PHE A 867 13.37 19.25 10.72
N THR A 868 13.36 18.09 11.40
CA THR A 868 14.56 17.29 11.65
C THR A 868 14.43 15.87 11.13
N GLU A 869 15.54 15.32 10.66
CA GLU A 869 15.69 13.93 10.25
C GLU A 869 16.77 13.23 11.09
N SER A 870 16.71 11.90 11.17
CA SER A 870 17.68 11.12 11.93
C SER A 870 18.44 10.14 11.05
N TYR A 871 19.77 10.24 11.09
CA TYR A 871 20.71 9.34 10.41
C TYR A 871 21.71 8.79 11.44
N GLY A 872 21.18 8.24 12.54
CA GLY A 872 21.92 7.92 13.77
C GLY A 872 21.94 9.07 14.79
N HIS A 873 21.88 10.32 14.30
CA HIS A 873 21.74 11.55 15.10
C HIS A 873 20.74 12.51 14.43
N PRO A 874 20.12 13.44 15.19
CA PRO A 874 19.23 14.45 14.62
C PRO A 874 19.98 15.48 13.77
N HIS A 875 19.38 15.86 12.65
CA HIS A 875 19.86 16.86 11.72
C HIS A 875 18.71 17.79 11.33
N ALA A 876 18.94 19.10 11.35
CA ALA A 876 18.02 20.08 10.79
C ALA A 876 18.10 20.00 9.26
N VAL A 877 16.95 19.93 8.60
CA VAL A 877 16.86 19.96 7.15
C VAL A 877 16.84 21.41 6.70
N MET A 878 17.78 21.80 5.85
CA MET A 878 17.99 23.17 5.42
C MET A 878 17.13 23.50 4.20
N CYS A 879 16.57 24.71 4.17
CA CYS A 879 15.69 25.12 3.08
C CYS A 879 16.51 25.72 1.91
N PRO A 880 16.59 25.07 0.74
CA PRO A 880 17.26 25.66 -0.43
C PRO A 880 16.50 26.85 -1.03
N GLY A 881 15.23 27.04 -0.68
CA GLY A 881 14.46 28.24 -0.99
C GLY A 881 15.03 29.50 -0.32
N CYS A 882 15.67 29.34 0.85
CA CYS A 882 16.34 30.41 1.56
C CYS A 882 17.63 30.84 0.85
N ALA A 883 17.72 32.11 0.45
CA ALA A 883 18.89 32.64 -0.24
C ALA A 883 20.18 32.51 0.59
N GLU A 884 20.09 32.72 1.89
CA GLU A 884 21.25 32.65 2.78
C GLU A 884 21.80 31.23 2.91
N TRP A 885 20.95 30.20 2.82
CA TRP A 885 21.43 28.81 2.77
C TRP A 885 22.16 28.51 1.45
N ARG A 886 21.65 29.03 0.32
CA ARG A 886 22.37 28.90 -0.97
C ARG A 886 23.73 29.58 -0.94
N GLU A 887 23.86 30.72 -0.27
CA GLU A 887 25.16 31.38 -0.06
C GLU A 887 26.11 30.54 0.80
N VAL A 888 25.58 29.79 1.77
CA VAL A 888 26.37 28.84 2.55
C VAL A 888 26.91 27.73 1.66
N MET A 889 26.04 27.06 0.88
CA MET A 889 26.47 26.04 -0.09
C MET A 889 27.52 26.62 -1.06
N LEU A 890 27.31 27.82 -1.59
CA LEU A 890 28.24 28.47 -2.50
C LEU A 890 29.62 28.74 -1.87
N LYS A 891 29.67 29.05 -0.57
CA LYS A 891 30.94 29.20 0.15
C LYS A 891 31.69 27.89 0.25
N ASP A 892 31.02 26.76 0.52
CA ASP A 892 31.68 25.45 0.54
C ASP A 892 32.24 25.07 -0.83
N THR A 893 31.52 25.38 -1.91
CA THR A 893 32.05 25.20 -3.27
C THR A 893 33.31 26.05 -3.50
N LYS A 894 33.32 27.32 -3.04
CA LYS A 894 34.52 28.17 -3.14
C LYS A 894 35.71 27.58 -2.37
N VAL A 895 35.48 27.05 -1.17
CA VAL A 895 36.52 26.37 -0.38
C VAL A 895 37.13 25.19 -1.14
N ILE A 896 36.30 24.36 -1.78
CA ILE A 896 36.78 23.24 -2.62
C ILE A 896 37.65 23.75 -3.77
N VAL A 897 37.22 24.81 -4.45
CA VAL A 897 37.97 25.42 -5.56
C VAL A 897 39.31 25.98 -5.08
N ASP A 898 39.33 26.68 -3.95
CA ASP A 898 40.56 27.28 -3.37
C ASP A 898 41.57 26.21 -2.90
N MET A 899 41.06 25.05 -2.46
CA MET A 899 41.85 23.86 -2.17
C MET A 899 42.38 23.16 -3.44
N GLY A 900 41.84 23.48 -4.61
CA GLY A 900 42.24 22.92 -5.90
C GLY A 900 41.45 21.68 -6.32
N GLY A 901 40.25 21.46 -5.77
CA GLY A 901 39.36 20.37 -6.17
C GLY A 901 38.82 20.56 -7.60
N ASN A 902 38.43 19.45 -8.24
CA ASN A 902 37.93 19.44 -9.62
C ASN A 902 36.40 19.50 -9.72
N GLY A 903 35.69 19.28 -8.62
CA GLY A 903 34.25 19.44 -8.50
C GLY A 903 33.78 19.23 -7.05
N ALA A 904 32.49 19.37 -6.79
CA ALA A 904 31.87 19.07 -5.49
C ALA A 904 30.78 18.01 -5.63
N TYR A 905 30.70 17.08 -4.67
CA TYR A 905 29.57 16.14 -4.52
C TYR A 905 28.67 16.66 -3.40
N TYR A 906 27.49 17.17 -3.77
CA TYR A 906 26.46 17.55 -2.80
C TYR A 906 25.51 16.38 -2.57
N ASP A 907 25.64 15.75 -1.42
CA ASP A 907 24.80 14.62 -1.04
C ASP A 907 23.34 15.02 -0.83
N GLN A 908 22.44 14.05 -0.99
CA GLN A 908 21.00 14.13 -0.81
C GLN A 908 20.22 15.06 -1.75
N LEU A 909 20.85 16.01 -2.45
CA LEU A 909 20.17 16.97 -3.33
C LEU A 909 19.17 16.34 -4.31
N PRO A 910 19.54 15.34 -5.14
CA PRO A 910 18.61 14.70 -6.07
C PRO A 910 17.91 13.46 -5.50
N CYS A 911 18.24 13.06 -4.27
CA CYS A 911 17.86 11.76 -3.70
C CYS A 911 16.81 11.90 -2.59
N ALA A 912 16.98 12.86 -1.69
CA ALA A 912 16.09 13.06 -0.55
C ALA A 912 14.81 13.79 -0.96
N SER A 913 13.68 13.40 -0.36
CA SER A 913 12.42 14.10 -0.61
C SER A 913 12.46 15.55 -0.11
N PRO A 914 11.97 16.51 -0.90
CA PRO A 914 11.63 17.85 -0.45
C PRO A 914 10.65 17.83 0.71
N GLN A 915 10.73 18.86 1.56
CA GLN A 915 9.85 19.04 2.72
C GLN A 915 9.14 20.40 2.64
N PRO A 916 7.81 20.47 2.84
CA PRO A 916 7.09 21.74 2.87
C PRO A 916 7.65 22.65 3.97
N CYS A 917 8.07 23.87 3.58
CA CYS A 917 8.62 24.85 4.51
C CYS A 917 7.59 25.96 4.81
N PHE A 918 7.38 26.25 6.09
CA PHE A 918 6.43 27.25 6.58
C PHE A 918 7.12 28.49 7.15
N ASN A 919 8.42 28.66 6.92
CA ASN A 919 9.16 29.83 7.39
C ASN A 919 8.87 31.04 6.47
N PRO A 920 8.23 32.11 6.97
CA PRO A 920 7.90 33.28 6.16
C PRO A 920 9.12 34.12 5.73
N ASP A 921 10.27 33.96 6.40
CA ASP A 921 11.47 34.76 6.17
C ASP A 921 12.35 34.19 5.05
N HIS A 922 11.99 33.04 4.47
CA HIS A 922 12.80 32.34 3.46
C HIS A 922 12.60 32.82 2.02
N GLY A 923 11.72 33.81 1.81
CA GLY A 923 11.50 34.42 0.48
C GLY A 923 10.68 33.57 -0.48
N HIS A 924 9.93 32.58 0.04
CA HIS A 924 8.93 31.79 -0.69
C HIS A 924 7.62 31.76 0.09
N ASP A 925 6.53 31.33 -0.55
CA ASP A 925 5.24 31.16 0.14
C ASP A 925 5.30 29.97 1.11
N MET A 926 4.45 29.96 2.14
CA MET A 926 4.41 28.84 3.08
C MET A 926 3.87 27.61 2.36
N ALA A 927 4.54 26.46 2.55
CA ALA A 927 4.32 25.22 1.81
C ALA A 927 4.43 25.36 0.27
N ASP A 928 5.22 26.32 -0.23
CA ASP A 928 5.46 26.48 -1.67
C ASP A 928 6.11 25.22 -2.26
N PRO A 929 5.41 24.49 -3.17
CA PRO A 929 5.93 23.24 -3.70
C PRO A 929 7.08 23.43 -4.68
N VAL A 930 7.30 24.62 -5.25
CA VAL A 930 8.43 24.84 -6.18
C VAL A 930 9.67 25.41 -5.48
N ALA A 931 9.58 25.77 -4.19
CA ALA A 931 10.67 26.39 -3.45
C ALA A 931 11.98 25.57 -3.50
N TRP A 932 11.87 24.24 -3.41
CA TRP A 932 13.03 23.35 -3.43
C TRP A 932 13.73 23.31 -4.78
N VAL A 933 12.99 22.97 -5.84
CA VAL A 933 13.56 22.85 -7.18
C VAL A 933 14.07 24.20 -7.68
N LYS A 934 13.35 25.29 -7.40
CA LYS A 934 13.77 26.66 -7.73
C LYS A 934 15.04 27.05 -6.97
N GLY A 935 15.10 26.74 -5.68
CA GLY A 935 16.28 27.00 -4.84
C GLY A 935 17.52 26.32 -5.40
N TYR A 936 17.45 25.02 -5.70
CA TYR A 936 18.59 24.30 -6.28
C TYR A 936 18.97 24.80 -7.69
N ARG A 937 18.00 25.11 -8.55
CA ARG A 937 18.28 25.68 -9.88
C ARG A 937 18.92 27.07 -9.82
N GLN A 938 18.67 27.85 -8.77
CA GLN A 938 19.33 29.14 -8.56
C GLN A 938 20.74 28.98 -7.99
N PHE A 939 21.03 27.85 -7.32
CA PHE A 939 22.35 27.55 -6.79
C PHE A 939 23.30 27.02 -7.87
N LEU A 940 22.81 26.11 -8.73
CA LEU A 940 23.53 25.59 -9.90
C LEU A 940 23.73 26.68 -10.97
#